data_AF-A0A7W6Q7E2-F1
#
_entry.id   AF-A0A7W6Q7E2-F1
#
_cell.length_a   1.000
_cell.length_b   1.000
_cell.length_c   1.000
_cell.angle_alpha   90.00
_cell.angle_beta   90.00
_cell.angle_gamma   90.00
#
_symmetry.space_group_name_H-M   'P 1'
#
loop_
_entity.id
_entity.type
_entity.pdbx_description
1 polymer ?
#
loop_
_entity_poly.entity_id
_entity_poly.type
_entity_poly.pdbx_seq_one_letter_code
_entity_poly.pdbx_strand_id
1 'polypeptide(L)'
;MPEFHGKNRLAAILLIFLAAVVFLGLERPAVATSGDQDGRRIALIVGNSVYKTLPSLPNPANDVQEVANTLRRAGFDVTIGINVDRIGLENTVRSFLRSANNAEAGLIYYSGHGIQVGGQNFLVPVDATLETPYDVETQTMPLDLILNHLKQNSRVQLIFLDACRNNPFNTQKFWMAEKLEPVGATRGLARIDSDLGSLIAFSTEPGQVALDGEGALSPYSESFIKRASEPNKEIRQVLTDVRRDVIAMTNGKQVPWENSSLMDSFYFIPAPPPPSVEPMQQVSVPEGAAATQLPIAPPHDETGSALLVTLNQLPQTGKLIFDGKPVEQGAKLSAAALTALSYDSSGVAAGTIGLIGYTVSDPYGQATQGVVAITVSADAGAKLAQLEQEKQARLADAGAYLKALPRDVDTTIGVGPVEARLPEVPASAAEMTFKVAALPEKGTLRAGDRVIGPGHVLEAADIPALSYEPQIGTENQPFALTLQAANDDLQPATVTFKPTLNDCDTAAAAPLDLQGVTAGKLPNEIDPAVALPACDDAVKAYPGVARFVYQLGRAQLANRDAKAAFATIKKAMDAGHVRAIHHLSSMYEIGASVPRNVEKAAEIVQAAAKKGDPYALHSLGNDLYYGRGIKADQQQGLRLMLQAADLGHTYAMNALGYIFLNGVKVPADPERGIRFYEAGVERNDIYSQNNLALVYRFGKGAPQDLPKALDLFTRAAEGGQPYAPANLGRMYRDGVGVAADKAEALKWLEIGAERGDYWGAFDRAKLAKDDGVDPDSIVIAARYFALAMAVNRPGSGDPKNQALAELKALPDAAKKKAEGIFATELTAQEQKALPKAKSLNDRLIQLAKATWVKRNPRYDLF
;
A
#
# COMPACT_ATOMS: atom_id res chain seq x y z
N MET A 1 50.09 -31.21 -29.74
CA MET A 1 50.84 -31.28 -31.02
C MET A 1 49.97 -32.00 -32.03
N PRO A 2 49.92 -31.59 -33.32
CA PRO A 2 50.56 -30.45 -34.01
C PRO A 2 49.53 -29.32 -34.26
N GLU A 3 49.80 -28.02 -34.12
CA GLU A 3 50.72 -27.10 -34.82
C GLU A 3 50.55 -26.98 -36.34
N PHE A 4 49.96 -25.86 -36.77
CA PHE A 4 50.32 -25.15 -37.99
C PHE A 4 50.57 -23.68 -37.65
N HIS A 5 51.80 -23.24 -37.92
CA HIS A 5 52.33 -21.89 -37.74
C HIS A 5 51.90 -20.94 -38.86
N GLY A 6 51.77 -19.65 -38.54
CA GLY A 6 52.18 -18.58 -39.46
C GLY A 6 51.30 -17.33 -39.50
N LYS A 7 51.59 -16.34 -38.64
CA LYS A 7 52.10 -15.02 -39.06
C LYS A 7 52.29 -14.10 -37.85
N ASN A 8 53.56 -13.84 -37.53
CA ASN A 8 54.01 -12.82 -36.60
C ASN A 8 53.95 -11.42 -37.25
N ARG A 9 53.96 -10.42 -36.37
CA ARG A 9 54.46 -9.03 -36.52
C ARG A 9 53.43 -7.98 -36.88
N LEU A 10 52.76 -7.44 -35.86
CA LEU A 10 52.48 -6.00 -35.70
C LEU A 10 51.88 -5.77 -34.29
N ALA A 11 52.68 -6.07 -33.27
CA ALA A 11 52.39 -5.78 -31.87
C ALA A 11 53.67 -5.25 -31.20
N ALA A 12 54.09 -4.06 -31.64
CA ALA A 12 55.02 -3.19 -30.95
C ALA A 12 55.04 -1.88 -31.76
N ILE A 13 54.88 -0.75 -31.07
CA ILE A 13 54.80 0.62 -31.62
C ILE A 13 53.36 1.04 -32.04
N LEU A 14 52.45 1.06 -31.07
CA LEU A 14 51.38 2.08 -31.02
C LEU A 14 50.91 2.30 -29.57
N LEU A 15 51.88 2.46 -28.67
CA LEU A 15 51.65 2.81 -27.25
C LEU A 15 52.00 4.28 -26.95
N ILE A 16 52.22 5.08 -27.99
CA ILE A 16 52.52 6.51 -27.90
C ILE A 16 51.89 7.19 -29.12
N PHE A 17 50.56 7.34 -29.16
CA PHE A 17 49.82 8.35 -29.94
C PHE A 17 48.32 8.14 -29.73
N LEU A 18 47.84 8.39 -28.51
CA LEU A 18 46.42 8.76 -28.31
C LEU A 18 46.28 9.66 -27.06
N ALA A 19 47.18 10.63 -26.95
CA ALA A 19 47.07 11.77 -26.05
C ALA A 19 47.14 13.03 -26.92
N ALA A 20 46.03 13.36 -27.58
CA ALA A 20 45.69 14.68 -28.15
C ALA A 20 44.52 14.55 -29.14
N VAL A 21 43.32 14.24 -28.65
CA VAL A 21 42.09 14.77 -29.26
C VAL A 21 41.26 15.33 -28.12
N VAL A 22 41.39 16.65 -27.99
CA VAL A 22 40.67 17.52 -27.08
C VAL A 22 39.52 18.16 -27.88
N PHE A 23 38.38 18.32 -27.21
CA PHE A 23 37.18 19.09 -27.60
C PHE A 23 36.29 18.56 -28.73
N LEU A 24 35.26 17.80 -28.34
CA LEU A 24 33.83 18.12 -28.55
C LEU A 24 32.99 16.98 -27.93
N GLY A 25 32.95 16.96 -26.59
CA GLY A 25 31.98 16.16 -25.85
C GLY A 25 30.63 16.85 -25.89
N LEU A 26 29.69 16.31 -26.66
CA LEU A 26 28.27 16.50 -26.41
C LEU A 26 28.00 15.90 -25.03
N GLU A 27 27.83 16.76 -24.02
CA GLU A 27 27.24 16.38 -22.75
C GLU A 27 25.84 15.82 -23.04
N ARG A 28 25.73 14.50 -23.08
CA ARG A 28 24.44 13.86 -22.82
C ARG A 28 24.14 14.17 -21.37
N PRO A 29 22.97 14.76 -21.03
CA PRO A 29 22.57 14.82 -19.65
C PRO A 29 22.58 13.38 -19.14
N ALA A 30 23.36 13.15 -18.09
CA ALA A 30 23.23 11.93 -17.32
C ALA A 30 21.75 11.82 -16.97
N VAL A 31 21.08 10.81 -17.54
CA VAL A 31 19.79 10.39 -17.02
C VAL A 31 20.07 10.06 -15.57
N ALA A 32 19.54 10.89 -14.66
CA ALA A 32 19.53 10.61 -13.25
C ALA A 32 18.94 9.20 -13.10
N THR A 33 19.81 8.23 -12.88
CA THR A 33 19.39 6.96 -12.28
C THR A 33 18.80 7.37 -10.95
N SER A 34 17.48 7.18 -10.84
CA SER A 34 16.67 7.32 -9.64
C SER A 34 17.53 7.17 -8.38
N GLY A 35 17.60 8.25 -7.59
CA GLY A 35 18.22 8.24 -6.28
C GLY A 35 17.74 7.04 -5.47
N ASP A 36 18.69 6.47 -4.76
CA ASP A 36 18.50 5.41 -3.77
C ASP A 36 17.24 5.68 -2.93
N GLN A 37 16.22 4.84 -3.05
CA GLN A 37 15.05 4.83 -2.17
C GLN A 37 15.37 4.12 -0.83
N ASP A 38 16.62 4.19 -0.37
CA ASP A 38 17.08 3.55 0.86
C ASP A 38 16.76 4.46 2.06
N GLY A 39 15.58 4.28 2.68
CA GLY A 39 15.23 5.03 3.89
C GLY A 39 13.74 5.08 4.30
N ARG A 40 12.83 4.36 3.63
CA ARG A 40 11.42 4.37 4.03
C ARG A 40 11.19 3.46 5.24
N ARG A 41 10.68 4.02 6.33
CA ARG A 41 10.26 3.30 7.54
C ARG A 41 8.75 3.20 7.55
N ILE A 42 8.19 2.02 7.77
CA ILE A 42 6.73 1.80 7.78
C ILE A 42 6.29 1.08 9.04
N ALA A 43 5.09 1.36 9.52
CA ALA A 43 4.52 0.69 10.68
C ALA A 43 3.06 0.29 10.46
N LEU A 44 2.71 -0.94 10.85
CA LEU A 44 1.35 -1.40 11.06
C LEU A 44 1.04 -1.36 12.54
N ILE A 45 0.01 -0.63 12.93
CA ILE A 45 -0.40 -0.53 14.33
C ILE A 45 -1.88 -0.88 14.42
N VAL A 46 -2.22 -1.90 15.21
CA VAL A 46 -3.61 -2.34 15.38
C VAL A 46 -3.96 -2.42 16.86
N GLY A 47 -5.03 -1.73 17.26
CA GLY A 47 -5.51 -1.64 18.64
C GLY A 47 -6.98 -1.99 18.73
N ASN A 48 -7.31 -3.12 19.34
CA ASN A 48 -8.69 -3.59 19.47
C ASN A 48 -9.13 -3.60 20.94
N SER A 49 -10.01 -2.67 21.29
CA SER A 49 -10.58 -2.45 22.62
C SER A 49 -12.03 -2.91 22.74
N VAL A 50 -12.89 -2.65 21.76
CA VAL A 50 -14.35 -2.80 21.89
C VAL A 50 -14.84 -4.01 21.09
N TYR A 51 -14.87 -5.18 21.72
CA TYR A 51 -15.32 -6.43 21.10
C TYR A 51 -16.84 -6.59 21.21
N LYS A 52 -17.47 -7.19 20.19
CA LYS A 52 -18.93 -7.42 20.16
C LYS A 52 -19.38 -8.48 21.17
N THR A 53 -18.57 -9.50 21.40
CA THR A 53 -18.90 -10.71 22.17
C THR A 53 -18.07 -10.88 23.45
N LEU A 54 -17.05 -10.02 23.65
CA LEU A 54 -16.13 -10.09 24.78
C LEU A 54 -16.14 -8.78 25.58
N PRO A 55 -15.72 -8.79 26.86
CA PRO A 55 -15.48 -7.57 27.60
C PRO A 55 -14.50 -6.64 26.90
N SER A 56 -14.76 -5.33 26.97
CA SER A 56 -13.85 -4.35 26.38
C SER A 56 -12.51 -4.29 27.12
N LEU A 57 -11.43 -4.12 26.36
CA LEU A 57 -10.10 -3.84 26.88
C LEU A 57 -9.89 -2.32 26.99
N PRO A 58 -9.43 -1.80 28.14
CA PRO A 58 -9.43 -0.35 28.41
C PRO A 58 -8.38 0.43 27.58
N ASN A 59 -7.19 -0.15 27.38
CA ASN A 59 -6.03 0.59 26.88
C ASN A 59 -5.70 0.45 25.38
N PRO A 60 -6.01 -0.66 24.67
CA PRO A 60 -5.48 -0.88 23.32
C PRO A 60 -5.67 0.27 22.34
N ALA A 61 -6.84 0.92 22.32
CA ALA A 61 -7.09 2.08 21.46
C ALA A 61 -6.20 3.30 21.79
N ASN A 62 -5.95 3.58 23.08
CA ASN A 62 -5.08 4.68 23.51
C ASN A 62 -3.61 4.34 23.26
N ASP A 63 -3.21 3.11 23.57
CA ASP A 63 -1.86 2.60 23.36
C ASP A 63 -1.41 2.81 21.92
N VAL A 64 -2.22 2.36 20.95
CA VAL A 64 -1.87 2.45 19.54
C VAL A 64 -1.86 3.87 19.01
N GLN A 65 -2.68 4.76 19.57
CA GLN A 65 -2.70 6.16 19.16
C GLN A 65 -1.38 6.86 19.55
N GLU A 66 -0.91 6.65 20.78
CA GLU A 66 0.34 7.27 21.24
C GLU A 66 1.59 6.60 20.65
N VAL A 67 1.56 5.29 20.43
CA VAL A 67 2.62 4.60 19.68
C VAL A 67 2.68 5.10 18.24
N ALA A 68 1.54 5.32 17.58
CA ALA A 68 1.49 5.90 16.23
C ALA A 68 2.12 7.29 16.18
N ASN A 69 1.76 8.16 17.12
CA ASN A 69 2.32 9.52 17.22
C ASN A 69 3.85 9.48 17.41
N THR A 70 4.33 8.56 18.26
CA THR A 70 5.76 8.36 18.52
C THR A 70 6.51 7.89 17.29
N LEU A 71 5.97 6.90 16.57
CA LEU A 71 6.60 6.36 15.37
C LEU A 71 6.59 7.36 14.21
N ARG A 72 5.52 8.16 14.05
CA ARG A 72 5.52 9.26 13.07
C ARG A 72 6.63 10.27 13.34
N ARG A 73 6.85 10.65 14.61
CA ARG A 73 8.00 11.50 14.99
C ARG A 73 9.36 10.86 14.70
N ALA A 74 9.42 9.53 14.72
CA ALA A 74 10.60 8.75 14.34
C ALA A 74 10.74 8.50 12.82
N GLY A 75 9.91 9.16 12.00
CA GLY A 75 9.97 9.10 10.53
C GLY A 75 9.28 7.88 9.92
N PHE A 76 8.40 7.19 10.65
CA PHE A 76 7.61 6.08 10.12
C PHE A 76 6.34 6.57 9.41
N ASP A 77 6.04 5.99 8.26
CA ASP A 77 4.71 6.00 7.66
C ASP A 77 3.83 4.97 8.39
N VAL A 78 2.84 5.46 9.14
CA VAL A 78 2.06 4.65 10.08
C VAL A 78 0.67 4.33 9.53
N THR A 79 0.42 3.06 9.24
CA THR A 79 -0.92 2.51 8.99
C THR A 79 -1.52 2.05 10.31
N ILE A 80 -2.62 2.69 10.74
CA ILE A 80 -3.28 2.42 12.02
C ILE A 80 -4.69 1.85 11.81
N GLY A 81 -5.07 0.86 12.63
CA GLY A 81 -6.44 0.34 12.73
C GLY A 81 -6.89 0.27 14.19
N ILE A 82 -8.00 0.94 14.52
CA ILE A 82 -8.57 0.95 15.88
C ILE A 82 -9.94 0.28 15.83
N ASN A 83 -10.17 -0.71 16.70
CA ASN A 83 -11.41 -1.49 16.79
C ASN A 83 -11.86 -2.04 15.43
N VAL A 84 -10.93 -2.64 14.70
CA VAL A 84 -11.18 -3.13 13.34
C VAL A 84 -11.94 -4.46 13.38
N ASP A 85 -13.00 -4.54 12.57
CA ASP A 85 -13.68 -5.80 12.24
C ASP A 85 -12.85 -6.63 11.24
N ARG A 86 -13.29 -7.84 10.88
CA ARG A 86 -12.52 -8.74 10.00
C ARG A 86 -12.14 -8.09 8.67
N ILE A 87 -13.08 -7.40 8.04
CA ILE A 87 -12.86 -6.72 6.75
C ILE A 87 -11.95 -5.49 6.95
N GLY A 88 -12.16 -4.74 8.03
CA GLY A 88 -11.32 -3.62 8.45
C GLY A 88 -9.87 -4.04 8.65
N LEU A 89 -9.63 -5.16 9.35
CA LEU A 89 -8.29 -5.70 9.56
C LEU A 89 -7.62 -6.10 8.23
N GLU A 90 -8.36 -6.75 7.32
CA GLU A 90 -7.88 -7.04 5.96
C GLU A 90 -7.49 -5.79 5.20
N ASN A 91 -8.33 -4.75 5.28
CA ASN A 91 -8.09 -3.48 4.62
C ASN A 91 -6.85 -2.78 5.21
N THR A 92 -6.73 -2.72 6.54
CA THR A 92 -5.59 -2.12 7.24
C THR A 92 -4.30 -2.85 6.91
N VAL A 93 -4.28 -4.19 6.98
CA VAL A 93 -3.10 -4.98 6.64
C VAL A 93 -2.74 -4.80 5.18
N ARG A 94 -3.69 -4.91 4.26
CA ARG A 94 -3.39 -4.72 2.83
C ARG A 94 -2.90 -3.31 2.52
N SER A 95 -3.41 -2.29 3.21
CA SER A 95 -2.90 -0.91 3.13
C SER A 95 -1.43 -0.83 3.56
N PHE A 96 -1.08 -1.47 4.68
CA PHE A 96 0.31 -1.56 5.14
C PHE A 96 1.20 -2.31 4.15
N LEU A 97 0.75 -3.45 3.61
CA LEU A 97 1.53 -4.21 2.62
C LEU A 97 1.79 -3.40 1.34
N ARG A 98 0.87 -2.50 0.96
CA ARG A 98 1.07 -1.58 -0.19
C ARG A 98 2.24 -0.62 0.01
N SER A 99 2.52 -0.23 1.24
CA SER A 99 3.63 0.66 1.59
C SER A 99 4.96 -0.10 1.84
N ALA A 100 4.97 -1.43 1.82
CA ALA A 100 6.09 -2.24 2.28
C ALA A 100 7.22 -2.49 1.27
N ASN A 101 7.01 -2.23 -0.02
CA ASN A 101 8.00 -2.51 -1.04
C ASN A 101 9.30 -1.70 -0.82
N ASN A 102 10.41 -2.41 -0.60
CA ASN A 102 11.75 -1.86 -0.36
C ASN A 102 11.84 -0.94 0.88
N ALA A 103 11.15 -1.27 1.96
CA ALA A 103 11.26 -0.51 3.21
C ALA A 103 12.60 -0.78 3.93
N GLU A 104 13.24 0.27 4.47
CA GLU A 104 14.42 0.14 5.34
C GLU A 104 14.04 -0.65 6.61
N ALA A 105 12.92 -0.28 7.22
CA ALA A 105 12.40 -0.89 8.42
C ALA A 105 10.87 -1.03 8.35
N GLY A 106 10.39 -2.22 8.68
CA GLY A 106 8.98 -2.51 8.86
C GLY A 106 8.68 -2.84 10.31
N LEU A 107 7.71 -2.16 10.92
CA LEU A 107 7.30 -2.37 12.30
C LEU A 107 5.85 -2.87 12.36
N ILE A 108 5.57 -3.85 13.22
CA ILE A 108 4.22 -4.25 13.62
C ILE A 108 4.05 -3.98 15.10
N TYR A 109 2.98 -3.28 15.47
CA TYR A 109 2.54 -3.12 16.85
C TYR A 109 1.10 -3.61 16.96
N TYR A 110 0.84 -4.59 17.82
CA TYR A 110 -0.50 -5.10 18.04
C TYR A 110 -0.87 -5.04 19.52
N SER A 111 -1.99 -4.41 19.84
CA SER A 111 -2.61 -4.40 21.16
C SER A 111 -4.06 -4.87 21.08
N GLY A 112 -4.42 -5.89 21.86
CA GLY A 112 -5.71 -6.57 21.77
C GLY A 112 -5.65 -8.05 22.15
N HIS A 113 -6.69 -8.81 21.76
CA HIS A 113 -6.74 -10.26 21.94
C HIS A 113 -6.02 -10.99 20.79
N GLY A 114 -5.09 -11.86 21.14
CA GLY A 114 -4.50 -12.81 20.19
C GLY A 114 -4.68 -14.23 20.69
N ILE A 115 -4.80 -15.19 19.77
CA ILE A 115 -4.91 -16.61 20.12
C ILE A 115 -3.82 -17.43 19.44
N GLN A 116 -3.47 -18.55 20.09
CA GLN A 116 -2.57 -19.55 19.55
C GLN A 116 -3.32 -20.84 19.21
N VAL A 117 -3.21 -21.28 17.96
CA VAL A 117 -3.78 -22.55 17.48
C VAL A 117 -2.70 -23.32 16.72
N GLY A 118 -2.41 -24.56 17.11
CA GLY A 118 -1.44 -25.40 16.39
C GLY A 118 -0.02 -24.81 16.29
N GLY A 119 0.37 -23.94 17.23
CA GLY A 119 1.66 -23.24 17.21
C GLY A 119 1.71 -21.96 16.35
N GLN A 120 0.59 -21.55 15.74
CA GLN A 120 0.47 -20.30 14.98
C GLN A 120 -0.30 -19.25 15.78
N ASN A 121 0.07 -17.99 15.57
CA ASN A 121 -0.55 -16.83 16.23
C ASN A 121 -1.56 -16.15 15.32
N PHE A 122 -2.73 -15.82 15.87
CA PHE A 122 -3.81 -15.14 15.15
C PHE A 122 -4.18 -13.84 15.87
N LEU A 123 -4.35 -12.79 15.07
CA LEU A 123 -4.91 -11.52 15.49
C LEU A 123 -6.44 -11.63 15.47
N VAL A 124 -7.10 -11.14 16.51
CA VAL A 124 -8.55 -11.25 16.67
C VAL A 124 -9.22 -9.89 16.40
N PRO A 125 -10.05 -9.78 15.35
CA PRO A 125 -10.90 -8.61 15.09
C PRO A 125 -12.01 -8.44 16.13
N VAL A 126 -12.59 -7.24 16.22
CA VAL A 126 -13.60 -6.93 17.24
C VAL A 126 -14.94 -7.65 17.08
N ASP A 127 -15.22 -8.17 15.89
CA ASP A 127 -16.44 -8.89 15.55
C ASP A 127 -16.31 -10.42 15.60
N ALA A 128 -15.12 -10.94 15.91
CA ALA A 128 -14.90 -12.37 16.03
C ALA A 128 -15.66 -12.96 17.24
N THR A 129 -16.35 -14.07 17.03
CA THR A 129 -17.09 -14.80 18.07
C THR A 129 -16.35 -16.08 18.49
N LEU A 130 -15.67 -16.73 17.55
CA LEU A 130 -14.94 -17.98 17.71
C LEU A 130 -15.71 -19.08 18.46
N GLU A 131 -17.02 -19.14 18.19
CA GLU A 131 -17.97 -20.05 18.83
C GLU A 131 -17.88 -21.48 18.32
N THR A 132 -17.39 -21.66 17.09
CA THR A 132 -17.30 -22.95 16.42
C THR A 132 -15.85 -23.28 16.02
N PRO A 133 -15.51 -24.57 15.82
CA PRO A 133 -14.19 -24.98 15.36
C PRO A 133 -13.74 -24.41 14.00
N TYR A 134 -14.63 -23.81 13.22
CA TYR A 134 -14.35 -23.30 11.87
C TYR A 134 -14.00 -21.81 11.86
N ASP A 135 -14.36 -21.09 12.91
CA ASP A 135 -14.37 -19.63 12.92
C ASP A 135 -12.97 -19.01 12.84
N VAL A 136 -11.91 -19.72 13.25
CA VAL A 136 -10.55 -19.20 13.19
C VAL A 136 -10.13 -18.86 11.76
N GLU A 137 -10.42 -19.73 10.78
CA GLU A 137 -9.99 -19.53 9.39
C GLU A 137 -10.77 -18.43 8.65
N THR A 138 -11.95 -18.05 9.15
CA THR A 138 -12.79 -17.03 8.49
C THR A 138 -12.87 -15.72 9.27
N GLN A 139 -12.79 -15.75 10.60
CA GLN A 139 -12.98 -14.59 11.47
C GLN A 139 -11.69 -14.00 12.05
N THR A 140 -10.54 -14.69 11.96
CA THR A 140 -9.25 -14.19 12.47
C THR A 140 -8.24 -13.96 11.36
N MET A 141 -7.08 -13.40 11.69
CA MET A 141 -5.97 -13.25 10.73
C MET A 141 -4.67 -13.84 11.27
N PRO A 142 -4.00 -14.74 10.51
CA PRO A 142 -2.70 -15.28 10.93
C PRO A 142 -1.63 -14.18 10.89
N LEU A 143 -0.89 -14.03 11.99
CA LEU A 143 0.21 -13.07 12.09
C LEU A 143 1.32 -13.39 11.09
N ASP A 144 1.58 -14.67 10.84
CA ASP A 144 2.61 -15.15 9.90
C ASP A 144 2.41 -14.62 8.48
N LEU A 145 1.17 -14.32 8.08
CA LEU A 145 0.88 -13.69 6.79
C LEU A 145 1.60 -12.34 6.65
N ILE A 146 1.54 -11.52 7.70
CA ILE A 146 2.13 -10.18 7.74
C ILE A 146 3.66 -10.32 7.87
N LEU A 147 4.13 -11.19 8.75
CA LEU A 147 5.57 -11.43 8.98
C LEU A 147 6.28 -11.89 7.71
N ASN A 148 5.70 -12.86 6.99
CA ASN A 148 6.31 -13.38 5.78
C ASN A 148 6.40 -12.34 4.67
N HIS A 149 5.45 -11.39 4.62
CA HIS A 149 5.54 -10.30 3.66
C HIS A 149 6.63 -9.29 4.03
N LEU A 150 6.79 -8.94 5.32
CA LEU A 150 7.87 -8.05 5.74
C LEU A 150 9.25 -8.66 5.52
N LYS A 151 9.42 -9.95 5.81
CA LYS A 151 10.68 -10.68 5.55
C LYS A 151 11.18 -10.56 4.12
N GLN A 152 10.27 -10.41 3.16
CA GLN A 152 10.61 -10.32 1.74
C GLN A 152 10.84 -8.88 1.26
N ASN A 153 10.33 -7.88 1.98
CA ASN A 153 10.23 -6.51 1.49
C ASN A 153 10.87 -5.47 2.41
N SER A 154 11.35 -5.85 3.60
CA SER A 154 12.07 -4.95 4.50
C SER A 154 13.38 -5.52 5.04
N ARG A 155 14.40 -4.65 5.16
CA ARG A 155 15.74 -5.01 5.67
C ARG A 155 15.69 -5.28 7.18
N VAL A 156 15.01 -4.41 7.92
CA VAL A 156 14.78 -4.53 9.36
C VAL A 156 13.31 -4.85 9.62
N GLN A 157 13.04 -5.83 10.47
CA GLN A 157 11.68 -6.24 10.85
C GLN A 157 11.52 -6.13 12.37
N LEU A 158 10.64 -5.27 12.84
CA LEU A 158 10.41 -5.04 14.26
C LEU A 158 8.98 -5.45 14.62
N ILE A 159 8.80 -6.33 15.58
CA ILE A 159 7.49 -6.88 15.94
C ILE A 159 7.25 -6.68 17.42
N PHE A 160 6.22 -5.92 17.77
CA PHE A 160 5.86 -5.56 19.13
C PHE A 160 4.44 -6.06 19.41
N LEU A 161 4.32 -7.01 20.34
CA LEU A 161 3.05 -7.62 20.69
C LEU A 161 2.69 -7.26 22.13
N ASP A 162 1.81 -6.26 22.26
CA ASP A 162 1.17 -5.85 23.52
C ASP A 162 -0.21 -6.50 23.67
N ALA A 163 -0.28 -7.80 23.38
CA ALA A 163 -1.52 -8.56 23.43
C ALA A 163 -1.74 -9.19 24.81
N CYS A 164 -2.98 -9.10 25.31
CA CYS A 164 -3.41 -9.85 26.47
C CYS A 164 -3.54 -11.33 26.11
N ARG A 165 -2.79 -12.15 26.83
CA ARG A 165 -2.47 -13.55 26.50
C ARG A 165 -3.45 -14.58 27.07
N ASN A 166 -4.65 -14.16 27.46
CA ASN A 166 -5.74 -15.08 27.78
C ASN A 166 -6.53 -15.38 26.50
N ASN A 167 -6.86 -16.65 26.25
CA ASN A 167 -7.88 -17.00 25.26
C ASN A 167 -9.26 -16.80 25.92
N PRO A 168 -10.04 -15.80 25.51
CA PRO A 168 -11.36 -15.53 26.10
C PRO A 168 -12.47 -16.41 25.49
N PHE A 169 -12.15 -17.27 24.52
CA PHE A 169 -13.11 -18.04 23.74
C PHE A 169 -13.32 -19.47 24.26
N ASN A 170 -14.54 -19.98 24.10
CA ASN A 170 -14.98 -21.25 24.67
C ASN A 170 -14.46 -22.50 23.94
N THR A 171 -14.20 -22.38 22.63
CA THR A 171 -13.80 -23.50 21.78
C THR A 171 -12.35 -23.92 22.05
N GLN A 172 -12.13 -25.23 22.25
CA GLN A 172 -10.81 -25.77 22.61
C GLN A 172 -10.00 -26.33 21.44
N LYS A 173 -10.61 -26.48 20.25
CA LYS A 173 -9.93 -26.94 19.04
C LYS A 173 -10.49 -26.24 17.81
N PHE A 174 -9.63 -25.90 16.86
CA PHE A 174 -10.00 -25.25 15.61
C PHE A 174 -9.40 -25.97 14.41
N TRP A 175 -10.09 -25.91 13.28
CA TRP A 175 -9.57 -26.40 12.02
C TRP A 175 -8.44 -25.50 11.52
N MET A 176 -7.34 -26.12 11.14
CA MET A 176 -6.18 -25.53 10.51
C MET A 176 -5.85 -26.35 9.27
N ALA A 177 -6.28 -25.89 8.10
CA ALA A 177 -6.18 -26.64 6.85
C ALA A 177 -6.81 -28.04 6.99
N GLU A 178 -6.00 -29.11 7.07
CA GLU A 178 -6.50 -30.49 7.13
C GLU A 178 -6.58 -31.06 8.56
N LYS A 179 -6.21 -30.28 9.59
CA LYS A 179 -6.07 -30.79 10.96
C LYS A 179 -6.90 -30.00 11.96
N LEU A 180 -7.50 -30.72 12.90
CA LEU A 180 -8.16 -30.13 14.06
C LEU A 180 -7.11 -29.95 15.16
N GLU A 181 -6.65 -28.72 15.36
CA GLU A 181 -5.56 -28.38 16.25
C GLU A 181 -6.10 -27.83 17.58
N PRO A 182 -5.49 -28.18 18.73
CA PRO A 182 -5.88 -27.62 20.01
C PRO A 182 -5.50 -26.13 20.10
N VAL A 183 -6.31 -25.38 20.83
CA VAL A 183 -5.88 -24.11 21.40
C VAL A 183 -4.76 -24.43 22.39
N GLY A 184 -3.65 -23.69 22.31
CA GLY A 184 -2.49 -23.92 23.18
C GLY A 184 -2.87 -23.99 24.66
N ALA A 185 -2.34 -24.98 25.40
CA ALA A 185 -2.53 -25.11 26.85
C ALA A 185 -1.82 -24.02 27.66
N THR A 186 -0.95 -23.24 27.00
CA THR A 186 -0.19 -22.13 27.56
C THR A 186 -1.02 -20.85 27.60
N ARG A 187 -0.87 -20.05 28.66
CA ARG A 187 -1.45 -18.70 28.75
C ARG A 187 -0.64 -17.75 27.85
N GLY A 188 -0.92 -17.73 26.54
CA GLY A 188 -0.41 -16.71 25.61
C GLY A 188 -0.15 -17.13 24.18
N LEU A 189 0.48 -16.22 23.42
CA LEU A 189 0.90 -16.42 22.04
C LEU A 189 2.08 -17.40 21.95
N ALA A 190 2.15 -18.14 20.83
CA ALA A 190 3.29 -18.96 20.48
C ALA A 190 4.56 -18.11 20.36
N ARG A 191 5.70 -18.72 20.70
CA ARG A 191 7.00 -18.16 20.37
C ARG A 191 7.10 -18.00 18.85
N ILE A 192 7.56 -16.83 18.42
CA ILE A 192 7.87 -16.55 17.03
C ILE A 192 9.39 -16.72 16.87
N ASP A 193 9.80 -17.54 15.91
CA ASP A 193 11.22 -17.69 15.59
C ASP A 193 11.74 -16.43 14.88
N SER A 194 12.91 -15.96 15.30
CA SER A 194 13.58 -14.80 14.73
C SER A 194 14.37 -15.21 13.48
N ASP A 195 13.98 -14.69 12.32
CA ASP A 195 14.78 -14.78 11.09
C ASP A 195 15.83 -13.68 11.05
N LEU A 196 16.87 -13.80 10.22
CA LEU A 196 17.92 -12.77 10.08
C LEU A 196 17.32 -11.36 9.85
N GLY A 197 17.76 -10.37 10.63
CA GLY A 197 17.28 -8.98 10.50
C GLY A 197 15.97 -8.69 11.23
N SER A 198 15.51 -9.58 12.12
CA SER A 198 14.28 -9.38 12.89
C SER A 198 14.52 -9.12 14.38
N LEU A 199 13.62 -8.36 14.99
CA LEU A 199 13.49 -8.18 16.43
C LEU A 199 12.04 -8.37 16.80
N ILE A 200 11.77 -9.28 17.73
CA ILE A 200 10.44 -9.54 18.25
C ILE A 200 10.44 -9.23 19.74
N ALA A 201 9.57 -8.33 20.16
CA ALA A 201 9.35 -7.93 21.54
C ALA A 201 7.90 -8.23 21.95
N PHE A 202 7.75 -8.79 23.15
CA PHE A 202 6.48 -9.08 23.78
C PHE A 202 6.37 -8.28 25.07
N SER A 203 5.17 -7.83 25.39
CA SER A 203 4.93 -7.07 26.62
C SER A 203 5.14 -7.89 27.90
N THR A 204 5.20 -9.22 27.80
CA THR A 204 5.50 -10.12 28.93
C THR A 204 6.21 -11.41 28.47
N GLU A 205 6.84 -12.14 29.39
CA GLU A 205 7.53 -13.42 29.14
C GLU A 205 6.59 -14.50 28.56
N PRO A 206 7.06 -15.38 27.65
CA PRO A 206 6.27 -16.48 27.10
C PRO A 206 5.46 -17.25 28.16
N GLY A 207 4.15 -17.42 27.93
CA GLY A 207 3.26 -18.13 28.87
C GLY A 207 2.71 -17.31 30.05
N GLN A 208 3.04 -16.02 30.17
CA GLN A 208 2.45 -15.07 31.15
C GLN A 208 1.45 -14.11 30.51
N VAL A 209 0.66 -13.38 31.30
CA VAL A 209 -0.33 -12.38 30.83
C VAL A 209 0.18 -10.96 31.15
N ALA A 210 0.04 -10.05 30.18
CA ALA A 210 0.37 -8.64 30.37
C ALA A 210 -0.69 -7.96 31.25
N LEU A 211 -0.28 -6.97 32.04
CA LEU A 211 -1.19 -6.20 32.87
C LEU A 211 -1.69 -4.97 32.11
N ASP A 212 -2.96 -4.65 32.30
CA ASP A 212 -3.53 -3.39 31.78
C ASP A 212 -2.93 -2.17 32.52
N GLY A 213 -2.54 -2.32 33.78
CA GLY A 213 -2.08 -1.18 34.60
C GLY A 213 -3.24 -0.34 35.16
N GLU A 214 -2.90 0.81 35.77
CA GLU A 214 -3.87 1.70 36.43
C GLU A 214 -4.07 3.04 35.68
N GLY A 215 -3.24 3.30 34.65
CA GLY A 215 -3.24 4.53 33.86
C GLY A 215 -4.04 4.43 32.57
N ALA A 216 -3.93 5.46 31.73
CA ALA A 216 -4.58 5.51 30.40
C ALA A 216 -3.88 4.66 29.33
N LEU A 217 -2.65 4.22 29.61
CA LEU A 217 -1.80 3.40 28.76
C LEU A 217 -1.38 2.13 29.50
N SER A 218 -1.10 1.06 28.76
CA SER A 218 -0.49 -0.14 29.33
C SER A 218 0.93 0.15 29.85
N PRO A 219 1.43 -0.53 30.90
CA PRO A 219 2.78 -0.32 31.40
C PRO A 219 3.86 -0.48 30.32
N TYR A 220 3.64 -1.40 29.38
CA TYR A 220 4.54 -1.65 28.27
C TYR A 220 4.51 -0.51 27.25
N SER A 221 3.32 -0.10 26.81
CA SER A 221 3.13 1.00 25.87
C SER A 221 3.72 2.30 26.41
N GLU A 222 3.39 2.66 27.65
CA GLU A 222 3.90 3.87 28.32
C GLU A 222 5.43 3.89 28.36
N SER A 223 6.04 2.77 28.77
CA SER A 223 7.49 2.62 28.81
C SER A 223 8.11 2.70 27.41
N PHE A 224 7.52 2.04 26.42
CA PHE A 224 8.01 2.05 25.04
C PHE A 224 7.99 3.45 24.44
N ILE A 225 6.86 4.18 24.55
CA ILE A 225 6.71 5.55 24.05
C ILE A 225 7.79 6.46 24.62
N LYS A 226 8.00 6.40 25.94
CA LYS A 226 9.02 7.18 26.64
C LYS A 226 10.42 6.89 26.11
N ARG A 227 10.79 5.62 25.96
CA ARG A 227 12.16 5.21 25.59
C ARG A 227 12.45 5.31 24.09
N ALA A 228 11.46 5.07 23.23
CA ALA A 228 11.61 5.19 21.78
C ALA A 228 11.71 6.66 21.31
N SER A 229 11.27 7.60 22.14
CA SER A 229 11.40 9.05 21.90
C SER A 229 12.76 9.62 22.30
N GLU A 230 13.64 8.82 22.92
CA GLU A 230 14.98 9.26 23.31
C GLU A 230 15.92 9.24 22.09
N PRO A 231 16.51 10.38 21.69
CA PRO A 231 17.37 10.45 20.52
C PRO A 231 18.69 9.72 20.74
N ASN A 232 19.25 9.21 19.64
CA ASN A 232 20.52 8.51 19.60
C ASN A 232 20.57 7.27 20.52
N LYS A 233 19.43 6.63 20.77
CA LYS A 233 19.35 5.41 21.57
C LYS A 233 19.12 4.18 20.72
N GLU A 234 20.04 3.22 20.82
CA GLU A 234 19.97 1.97 20.08
C GLU A 234 18.83 1.09 20.64
N ILE A 235 18.11 0.40 19.75
CA ILE A 235 16.87 -0.32 20.07
C ILE A 235 16.99 -1.37 21.18
N ARG A 236 18.11 -2.11 21.28
CA ARG A 236 18.30 -3.10 22.36
C ARG A 236 18.45 -2.40 23.70
N GLN A 237 19.07 -1.22 23.74
CA GLN A 237 19.10 -0.41 24.96
C GLN A 237 17.72 0.17 25.27
N VAL A 238 16.96 0.61 24.27
CA VAL A 238 15.56 1.04 24.44
C VAL A 238 14.76 -0.07 25.12
N LEU A 239 14.81 -1.31 24.60
CA LEU A 239 14.06 -2.44 25.15
C LEU A 239 14.54 -2.90 26.53
N THR A 240 15.84 -2.82 26.80
CA THR A 240 16.40 -3.06 28.13
C THR A 240 15.81 -2.10 29.16
N ASP A 241 15.69 -0.83 28.78
CA ASP A 241 15.13 0.21 29.63
C ASP A 241 13.61 0.09 29.77
N VAL A 242 12.90 -0.30 28.71
CA VAL A 242 11.46 -0.65 28.77
C VAL A 242 11.23 -1.77 29.76
N ARG A 243 12.03 -2.85 29.70
CA ARG A 243 11.92 -3.95 30.65
C ARG A 243 12.09 -3.47 32.10
N ARG A 244 13.10 -2.64 32.36
CA ARG A 244 13.37 -2.08 33.69
C ARG A 244 12.17 -1.26 34.20
N ASP A 245 11.62 -0.40 33.35
CA ASP A 245 10.50 0.47 33.70
C ASP A 245 9.23 -0.36 33.98
N VAL A 246 8.90 -1.35 33.14
CA VAL A 246 7.72 -2.23 33.33
C VAL A 246 7.83 -3.07 34.60
N ILE A 247 9.01 -3.65 34.89
CA ILE A 247 9.23 -4.40 36.13
C ILE A 247 8.97 -3.50 37.34
N ALA A 248 9.45 -2.25 37.30
CA ALA A 248 9.23 -1.30 38.38
C ALA A 248 7.74 -0.93 38.53
N MET A 249 7.06 -0.56 37.43
CA MET A 249 5.65 -0.16 37.42
C MET A 249 4.72 -1.27 37.89
N THR A 250 5.07 -2.52 37.59
CA THR A 250 4.23 -3.69 37.91
C THR A 250 4.64 -4.40 39.20
N ASN A 251 5.61 -3.88 39.94
CA ASN A 251 6.21 -4.54 41.10
C ASN A 251 6.68 -5.98 40.79
N GLY A 252 7.28 -6.18 39.62
CA GLY A 252 7.80 -7.45 39.13
C GLY A 252 6.75 -8.46 38.64
N LYS A 253 5.48 -8.08 38.54
CA LYS A 253 4.41 -8.95 38.03
C LYS A 253 4.44 -9.14 36.52
N GLN A 254 5.08 -8.23 35.80
CA GLN A 254 5.24 -8.28 34.35
C GLN A 254 6.71 -8.08 33.98
N VAL A 255 7.22 -8.95 33.12
CA VAL A 255 8.60 -8.91 32.63
C VAL A 255 8.57 -8.94 31.11
N PRO A 256 8.84 -7.81 30.42
CA PRO A 256 8.95 -7.81 28.97
C PRO A 256 10.07 -8.72 28.46
N TRP A 257 9.83 -9.34 27.32
CA TRP A 257 10.74 -10.31 26.72
C TRP A 257 10.94 -10.04 25.23
N GLU A 258 12.17 -10.19 24.76
CA GLU A 258 12.52 -9.99 23.35
C GLU A 258 13.48 -11.05 22.83
N ASN A 259 13.44 -11.25 21.52
CA ASN A 259 14.37 -12.05 20.75
C ASN A 259 14.85 -11.23 19.56
N SER A 260 16.15 -11.15 19.34
CA SER A 260 16.74 -10.31 18.30
C SER A 260 17.80 -11.07 17.51
N SER A 261 17.72 -10.91 16.20
CA SER A 261 18.67 -11.33 15.17
C SER A 261 19.03 -10.14 14.27
N LEU A 262 18.91 -8.92 14.78
CA LEU A 262 19.38 -7.71 14.09
C LEU A 262 20.89 -7.80 13.87
N MET A 263 21.32 -7.48 12.64
CA MET A 263 22.74 -7.47 12.27
C MET A 263 23.35 -6.08 12.47
N ASP A 264 22.57 -5.03 12.19
CA ASP A 264 22.98 -3.64 12.30
C ASP A 264 22.28 -2.94 13.47
N SER A 265 22.88 -1.86 13.97
CA SER A 265 22.26 -0.99 14.96
C SER A 265 21.04 -0.29 14.36
N PHE A 266 19.94 -0.26 15.11
CA PHE A 266 18.74 0.49 14.73
C PHE A 266 18.42 1.58 15.76
N TYR A 267 18.09 2.77 15.28
CA TYR A 267 17.73 3.93 16.07
C TYR A 267 16.37 4.45 15.60
N PHE A 268 15.41 4.54 16.52
CA PHE A 268 14.12 5.18 16.22
C PHE A 268 14.34 6.64 15.83
N ILE A 269 15.09 7.38 16.66
CA ILE A 269 15.50 8.75 16.38
C ILE A 269 17.03 8.78 16.33
N PRO A 270 17.65 8.97 15.15
CA PRO A 270 19.11 9.09 15.04
C PRO A 270 19.61 10.38 15.72
N ALA A 271 20.93 10.47 15.94
CA ALA A 271 21.53 11.72 16.43
C ALA A 271 21.32 12.84 15.40
N PRO A 272 20.86 14.04 15.81
CA PRO A 272 20.83 15.18 14.91
C PRO A 272 22.24 15.62 14.53
N PRO A 273 22.40 16.33 13.39
CA PRO A 273 23.67 16.98 13.06
C PRO A 273 24.05 18.00 14.14
N PRO A 274 25.35 18.28 14.32
CA PRO A 274 25.80 19.29 15.28
C PRO A 274 25.27 20.68 14.90
N PRO A 275 25.04 21.58 15.88
CA PRO A 275 24.63 22.95 15.59
C PRO A 275 25.68 23.63 14.70
N SER A 276 25.25 24.45 13.74
CA SER A 276 26.15 25.15 12.84
C SER A 276 26.32 26.62 13.23
N VAL A 277 27.50 27.17 12.97
CA VAL A 277 27.87 28.57 13.19
C VAL A 277 28.78 29.02 12.07
N GLU A 278 28.85 30.32 11.81
CA GLU A 278 29.93 30.85 10.98
C GLU A 278 31.28 30.58 11.65
N PRO A 279 32.21 29.86 10.99
CA PRO A 279 33.50 29.54 11.60
C PRO A 279 34.28 30.79 11.99
N MET A 280 34.16 31.86 11.20
CA MET A 280 34.73 33.17 11.49
C MET A 280 33.88 34.29 10.88
N GLN A 281 33.28 35.12 11.75
CA GLN A 281 32.51 36.30 11.36
C GLN A 281 33.34 37.57 11.58
N GLN A 282 33.31 38.52 10.64
CA GLN A 282 33.98 39.82 10.78
C GLN A 282 32.96 40.92 11.06
N VAL A 283 33.18 41.70 12.12
CA VAL A 283 32.29 42.77 12.57
C VAL A 283 33.08 44.07 12.67
N SER A 284 32.52 45.19 12.21
CA SER A 284 33.11 46.52 12.40
C SER A 284 32.30 47.34 13.40
N VAL A 285 32.98 48.00 14.34
CA VAL A 285 32.38 48.86 15.37
C VAL A 285 33.01 50.25 15.36
N PRO A 286 32.24 51.34 15.57
CA PRO A 286 32.76 52.70 15.59
C PRO A 286 33.78 52.91 16.71
N GLU A 287 34.81 53.71 16.44
CA GLU A 287 35.76 54.11 17.47
C GLU A 287 35.09 54.96 18.57
N GLY A 288 35.40 54.67 19.84
CA GLY A 288 34.95 55.46 20.98
C GLY A 288 33.46 55.31 21.34
N ALA A 289 32.75 54.34 20.77
CA ALA A 289 31.36 54.06 21.11
C ALA A 289 31.25 53.30 22.44
N ALA A 290 30.45 53.83 23.37
CA ALA A 290 30.22 53.26 24.70
C ALA A 290 29.48 51.91 24.69
N ALA A 291 28.65 51.67 23.67
CA ALA A 291 28.04 50.37 23.41
C ALA A 291 27.60 50.32 21.95
N THR A 292 28.13 49.38 21.18
CA THR A 292 27.64 49.07 19.83
C THR A 292 27.19 47.63 19.80
N GLN A 293 25.91 47.39 19.46
CA GLN A 293 25.41 46.04 19.29
C GLN A 293 26.17 45.35 18.16
N LEU A 294 26.67 44.15 18.42
CA LEU A 294 27.40 43.36 17.46
C LEU A 294 26.39 42.62 16.56
N PRO A 295 26.44 42.76 15.23
CA PRO A 295 25.61 42.00 14.30
C PRO A 295 26.10 40.55 14.17
N ILE A 296 26.16 39.80 15.28
CA ILE A 296 26.59 38.39 15.28
C ILE A 296 25.45 37.55 14.69
N ALA A 297 25.78 36.67 13.74
CA ALA A 297 24.82 35.74 13.17
C ALA A 297 24.36 34.74 14.25
N PRO A 298 23.05 34.46 14.37
CA PRO A 298 22.58 33.46 15.32
C PRO A 298 23.13 32.07 14.98
N PRO A 299 23.52 31.26 15.97
CA PRO A 299 23.80 29.84 15.75
C PRO A 299 22.55 29.14 15.22
N HIS A 300 22.77 28.20 14.30
CA HIS A 300 21.71 27.42 13.68
C HIS A 300 21.70 26.00 14.24
N ASP A 301 20.49 25.47 14.43
CA ASP A 301 20.25 24.08 14.82
C ASP A 301 18.98 23.60 14.14
N GLU A 302 19.08 22.43 13.51
CA GLU A 302 17.99 21.86 12.73
C GLU A 302 16.82 21.39 13.62
N THR A 303 17.10 21.11 14.90
CA THR A 303 16.09 20.57 15.83
C THR A 303 15.26 21.64 16.55
N GLY A 304 15.67 22.92 16.45
CA GLY A 304 15.05 24.01 17.20
C GLY A 304 15.28 23.93 18.71
N SER A 305 16.31 23.20 19.14
CA SER A 305 16.68 23.01 20.54
C SER A 305 17.17 24.31 21.19
N ALA A 306 17.04 24.39 22.52
CA ALA A 306 17.64 25.45 23.29
C ALA A 306 19.17 25.30 23.29
N LEU A 307 19.84 26.10 22.45
CA LEU A 307 21.30 26.09 22.34
C LEU A 307 21.96 26.83 23.50
N LEU A 308 23.04 26.25 24.00
CA LEU A 308 23.90 26.84 25.02
C LEU A 308 25.18 27.35 24.38
N VAL A 309 25.42 28.65 24.49
CA VAL A 309 26.64 29.31 24.01
C VAL A 309 27.60 29.52 25.18
N THR A 310 28.82 29.01 25.08
CA THR A 310 29.89 29.26 26.06
C THR A 310 30.95 30.16 25.43
N LEU A 311 31.20 31.33 26.01
CA LEU A 311 32.25 32.24 25.54
C LEU A 311 33.62 31.76 26.01
N ASN A 312 34.40 31.18 25.11
CA ASN A 312 35.70 30.60 25.43
C ASN A 312 36.83 31.63 25.41
N GLN A 313 36.68 32.69 24.63
CA GLN A 313 37.68 33.75 24.48
C GLN A 313 36.98 35.11 24.37
N LEU A 314 37.48 36.09 25.11
CA LEU A 314 37.04 37.49 25.03
C LEU A 314 38.11 38.36 24.33
N PRO A 315 37.73 39.52 23.78
CA PRO A 315 38.65 40.50 23.23
C PRO A 315 39.67 40.98 24.29
N GLN A 316 40.91 41.22 23.88
CA GLN A 316 41.97 41.73 24.76
C GLN A 316 41.80 43.23 25.09
N THR A 317 41.05 43.95 24.26
CA THR A 317 40.76 45.37 24.38
C THR A 317 39.25 45.58 24.24
N GLY A 318 38.73 46.66 24.82
CA GLY A 318 37.28 46.91 24.90
C GLY A 318 36.57 45.99 25.90
N LYS A 319 35.25 46.09 25.99
CA LYS A 319 34.43 45.24 26.88
C LYS A 319 33.18 44.73 26.17
N LEU A 320 32.90 43.45 26.34
CA LEU A 320 31.61 42.86 25.96
C LEU A 320 30.56 43.15 27.03
N ILE A 321 29.38 43.58 26.60
CA ILE A 321 28.25 43.94 27.43
C ILE A 321 27.03 43.14 26.98
N PHE A 322 26.32 42.55 27.93
CA PHE A 322 25.00 41.96 27.73
C PHE A 322 24.06 42.48 28.81
N ASP A 323 22.87 42.96 28.43
CA ASP A 323 21.86 43.50 29.36
C ASP A 323 22.44 44.53 30.37
N GLY A 324 23.31 45.42 29.85
CA GLY A 324 23.96 46.47 30.64
C GLY A 324 25.10 46.01 31.56
N LYS A 325 25.49 44.73 31.56
CA LYS A 325 26.55 44.18 32.42
C LYS A 325 27.75 43.65 31.60
N PRO A 326 28.99 43.80 32.10
CA PRO A 326 30.16 43.17 31.48
C PRO A 326 30.02 41.65 31.45
N VAL A 327 30.46 41.03 30.35
CA VAL A 327 30.46 39.57 30.18
C VAL A 327 31.82 38.99 30.52
N GLU A 328 31.85 37.90 31.29
CA GLU A 328 33.08 37.22 31.70
C GLU A 328 33.43 36.03 30.78
N GLN A 329 34.70 35.63 30.76
CA GLN A 329 35.13 34.44 30.04
C GLN A 329 34.52 33.19 30.70
N GLY A 330 34.03 32.26 29.90
CA GLY A 330 33.27 31.10 30.35
C GLY A 330 31.78 31.39 30.58
N ALA A 331 31.31 32.62 30.33
CA ALA A 331 29.89 32.95 30.41
C ALA A 331 29.06 32.03 29.51
N LYS A 332 27.95 31.56 30.08
CA LYS A 332 26.95 30.72 29.42
C LYS A 332 25.76 31.59 29.02
N LEU A 333 25.52 31.69 27.73
CA LEU A 333 24.51 32.55 27.10
C LEU A 333 23.53 31.69 26.29
N SER A 334 22.32 32.20 26.07
CA SER A 334 21.43 31.66 25.03
C SER A 334 21.88 32.14 23.64
N ALA A 335 21.42 31.47 22.59
CA ALA A 335 21.64 31.93 21.21
C ALA A 335 21.16 33.39 20.98
N ALA A 336 19.97 33.75 21.51
CA ALA A 336 19.46 35.12 21.42
C ALA A 336 20.30 36.14 22.22
N ALA A 337 20.91 35.71 23.33
CA ALA A 337 21.81 36.56 24.11
C ALA A 337 23.13 36.83 23.37
N LEU A 338 23.66 35.85 22.63
CA LEU A 338 24.84 36.01 21.77
C LEU A 338 24.62 37.12 20.72
N THR A 339 23.45 37.13 20.06
CA THR A 339 23.10 38.15 19.04
C THR A 339 22.76 39.52 19.62
N ALA A 340 22.56 39.61 20.94
CA ALA A 340 22.28 40.86 21.65
C ALA A 340 23.52 41.45 22.33
N LEU A 341 24.69 40.84 22.15
CA LEU A 341 25.94 41.35 22.71
C LEU A 341 26.28 42.71 22.13
N SER A 342 26.73 43.60 23.01
CA SER A 342 27.28 44.90 22.65
C SER A 342 28.76 44.96 22.99
N TYR A 343 29.51 45.74 22.21
CA TYR A 343 30.92 46.00 22.47
C TYR A 343 31.12 47.47 22.81
N ASP A 344 31.73 47.70 23.96
CA ASP A 344 32.23 49.00 24.39
C ASP A 344 33.66 49.18 23.86
N SER A 345 33.79 50.12 22.93
CA SER A 345 35.05 50.48 22.27
C SER A 345 35.65 51.77 22.86
N SER A 346 35.13 52.27 23.98
CA SER A 346 35.64 53.46 24.67
C SER A 346 37.12 53.28 25.01
N GLY A 347 37.98 54.11 24.40
CA GLY A 347 39.43 54.03 24.58
C GLY A 347 40.14 52.94 23.77
N VAL A 348 39.47 52.32 22.79
CA VAL A 348 40.09 51.40 21.82
C VAL A 348 40.34 52.14 20.51
N ALA A 349 41.59 52.13 20.02
CA ALA A 349 41.98 52.84 18.80
C ALA A 349 41.47 52.16 17.53
N ALA A 350 41.15 52.95 16.50
CA ALA A 350 40.85 52.44 15.16
C ALA A 350 41.98 51.53 14.62
N GLY A 351 41.61 50.46 13.91
CA GLY A 351 42.52 49.42 13.42
C GLY A 351 42.76 48.26 14.40
N THR A 352 42.27 48.36 15.64
CA THR A 352 42.38 47.27 16.63
C THR A 352 41.40 46.14 16.29
N ILE A 353 41.87 44.89 16.40
CA ILE A 353 41.06 43.68 16.20
C ILE A 353 40.90 42.96 17.55
N GLY A 354 39.66 42.79 18.00
CA GLY A 354 39.26 41.94 19.11
C GLY A 354 38.72 40.60 18.60
N LEU A 355 38.91 39.52 19.37
CA LEU A 355 38.38 38.20 19.03
C LEU A 355 37.42 37.73 20.12
N ILE A 356 36.25 37.25 19.71
CA ILE A 356 35.34 36.46 20.55
C ILE A 356 35.41 35.03 20.06
N GLY A 357 35.83 34.10 20.90
CA GLY A 357 35.73 32.67 20.61
C GLY A 357 34.59 32.07 21.42
N TYR A 358 33.74 31.26 20.81
CA TYR A 358 32.60 30.65 21.49
C TYR A 358 32.35 29.21 21.03
N THR A 359 31.76 28.41 21.92
CA THR A 359 31.24 27.07 21.61
C THR A 359 29.74 27.08 21.74
N VAL A 360 29.05 26.53 20.75
CA VAL A 360 27.62 26.27 20.78
C VAL A 360 27.42 24.78 20.97
N SER A 361 26.70 24.39 22.02
CA SER A 361 26.34 23.01 22.30
C SER A 361 24.84 22.82 22.34
N ASP A 362 24.38 21.68 21.85
CA ASP A 362 22.99 21.26 21.94
C ASP A 362 22.73 20.38 23.19
N PRO A 363 21.46 20.07 23.51
CA PRO A 363 21.11 19.14 24.59
C PRO A 363 21.49 17.67 24.32
N TYR A 364 21.89 17.35 23.08
CA TYR A 364 22.25 15.99 22.64
C TYR A 364 23.75 15.70 22.78
N GLY A 365 24.53 16.68 23.23
CA GLY A 365 25.96 16.56 23.47
C GLY A 365 26.82 16.83 22.23
N GLN A 366 26.23 17.32 21.14
CA GLN A 366 26.99 17.85 19.99
C GLN A 366 27.43 19.28 20.29
N ALA A 367 28.56 19.69 19.70
CA ALA A 367 29.05 21.05 19.85
C ALA A 367 29.90 21.52 18.67
N THR A 368 29.82 22.81 18.38
CA THR A 368 30.56 23.48 17.30
C THR A 368 31.16 24.78 17.80
N GLN A 369 32.29 25.20 17.22
CA GLN A 369 33.00 26.41 17.62
C GLN A 369 32.89 27.49 16.55
N GLY A 370 32.77 28.75 16.99
CA GLY A 370 32.76 29.93 16.14
C GLY A 370 33.67 31.03 16.68
N VAL A 371 34.04 31.95 15.80
CA VAL A 371 34.88 33.10 16.13
C VAL A 371 34.27 34.38 15.56
N VAL A 372 34.22 35.47 16.34
CA VAL A 372 33.89 36.81 15.85
C VAL A 372 35.12 37.71 15.95
N ALA A 373 35.56 38.25 14.82
CA ALA A 373 36.62 39.24 14.73
C ALA A 373 36.03 40.66 14.67
N ILE A 374 36.16 41.40 15.78
CA ILE A 374 35.68 42.76 15.93
C ILE A 374 36.78 43.74 15.52
N THR A 375 36.59 44.50 14.45
CA THR A 375 37.51 45.55 14.00
C THR A 375 36.96 46.92 14.41
N VAL A 376 37.71 47.69 15.18
CA VAL A 376 37.33 49.08 15.49
C VAL A 376 37.71 49.96 14.31
N SER A 377 36.76 50.70 13.75
CA SER A 377 36.99 51.52 12.55
C SER A 377 36.21 52.83 12.54
N ALA A 378 36.78 53.86 11.94
CA ALA A 378 36.17 55.18 11.79
C ALA A 378 35.00 55.20 10.77
N ASP A 379 34.93 54.22 9.86
CA ASP A 379 33.87 54.09 8.83
C ASP A 379 32.69 53.19 9.26
N ALA A 380 32.75 52.59 10.46
CA ALA A 380 31.82 51.55 10.88
C ALA A 380 30.36 52.02 10.96
N GLY A 381 30.11 53.31 11.24
CA GLY A 381 28.75 53.86 11.27
C GLY A 381 28.04 53.79 9.90
N ALA A 382 28.77 53.97 8.80
CA ALA A 382 28.22 53.84 7.45
C ALA A 382 27.90 52.37 7.11
N LYS A 383 28.77 51.43 7.50
CA LYS A 383 28.53 49.99 7.34
C LYS A 383 27.34 49.50 8.16
N LEU A 384 27.19 49.94 9.41
CA LEU A 384 26.04 49.60 10.24
C LEU A 384 24.72 50.15 9.67
N ALA A 385 24.73 51.38 9.13
CA ALA A 385 23.55 51.95 8.45
C ALA A 385 23.18 51.18 7.17
N GLN A 386 24.19 50.70 6.42
CA GLN A 386 23.97 49.84 5.26
C GLN A 386 23.33 48.50 5.65
N LEU A 387 23.83 47.83 6.70
CA LEU A 387 23.26 46.58 7.21
C LEU A 387 21.78 46.74 7.65
N GLU A 388 21.43 47.88 8.26
CA GLU A 388 20.03 48.16 8.63
C GLU A 388 19.13 48.39 7.40
N GLN A 389 19.64 49.04 6.34
CA GLN A 389 18.92 49.15 5.07
C GLN A 389 18.73 47.78 4.39
N GLU A 390 19.77 46.95 4.37
CA GLU A 390 19.72 45.58 3.85
C GLU A 390 18.69 44.73 4.62
N LYS A 391 18.63 44.88 5.96
CA LYS A 391 17.62 44.24 6.79
C LYS A 391 16.19 44.65 6.42
N GLN A 392 15.93 45.93 6.18
CA GLN A 392 14.60 46.40 5.78
C GLN A 392 14.19 45.89 4.39
N ALA A 393 15.13 45.87 3.44
CA ALA A 393 14.90 45.31 2.11
C ALA A 393 14.57 43.80 2.19
N ARG A 394 15.36 43.04 2.97
CA ARG A 394 15.12 41.62 3.27
C ARG A 394 13.71 41.38 3.82
N LEU A 395 13.27 42.16 4.82
CA LEU A 395 11.93 42.02 5.41
C LEU A 395 10.81 42.31 4.42
N ALA A 396 10.99 43.31 3.54
CA ALA A 396 10.02 43.64 2.52
C ALA A 396 9.88 42.50 1.48
N ASP A 397 11.01 41.98 0.99
CA ASP A 397 11.05 40.90 0.00
C ASP A 397 10.48 39.59 0.57
N ALA A 398 10.81 39.28 1.82
CA ALA A 398 10.25 38.15 2.56
C ALA A 398 8.73 38.24 2.73
N GLY A 399 8.23 39.41 3.14
CA GLY A 399 6.80 39.65 3.29
C GLY A 399 6.06 39.57 1.95
N ALA A 400 6.70 39.97 0.84
CA ALA A 400 6.15 39.80 -0.50
C ALA A 400 6.14 38.34 -0.95
N TYR A 401 7.24 37.61 -0.70
CA TYR A 401 7.36 36.18 -0.98
C TYR A 401 6.26 35.36 -0.29
N LEU A 402 6.09 35.54 1.03
CA LEU A 402 5.07 34.85 1.82
C LEU A 402 3.64 35.09 1.29
N LYS A 403 3.36 36.29 0.76
CA LYS A 403 2.06 36.61 0.14
C LYS A 403 1.86 35.99 -1.24
N ALA A 404 2.94 35.67 -1.94
CA ALA A 404 2.92 35.12 -3.30
C ALA A 404 2.85 33.59 -3.34
N LEU A 405 3.00 32.91 -2.20
CA LEU A 405 2.92 31.46 -2.13
C LEU A 405 1.55 30.94 -2.61
N PRO A 406 1.52 29.79 -3.32
CA PRO A 406 0.27 29.17 -3.72
C PRO A 406 -0.54 28.77 -2.49
N ARG A 407 -1.86 28.98 -2.55
CA ARG A 407 -2.75 28.57 -1.46
C ARG A 407 -2.93 27.07 -1.37
N ASP A 408 -2.97 26.41 -2.52
CA ASP A 408 -3.30 25.00 -2.66
C ASP A 408 -2.29 24.30 -3.58
N VAL A 409 -1.90 23.08 -3.21
CA VAL A 409 -1.02 22.19 -3.97
C VAL A 409 -1.66 20.81 -4.00
N ASP A 410 -2.04 20.33 -5.19
CA ASP A 410 -2.53 18.96 -5.34
C ASP A 410 -1.38 17.97 -5.26
N THR A 411 -1.59 16.89 -4.50
CA THR A 411 -0.59 15.85 -4.25
C THR A 411 -1.17 14.48 -4.55
N THR A 412 -0.75 13.89 -5.66
CA THR A 412 -1.25 12.59 -6.08
C THR A 412 -0.81 11.49 -5.11
N ILE A 413 -1.76 10.67 -4.65
CA ILE A 413 -1.49 9.59 -3.72
C ILE A 413 -0.69 8.47 -4.39
N GLY A 414 0.31 7.94 -3.69
CA GLY A 414 1.07 6.74 -4.07
C GLY A 414 2.05 6.91 -5.23
N VAL A 415 2.31 8.13 -5.72
CA VAL A 415 3.35 8.35 -6.76
C VAL A 415 4.74 8.66 -6.16
N GLY A 416 4.89 8.53 -4.84
CA GLY A 416 6.04 9.00 -4.08
C GLY A 416 5.86 10.44 -3.60
N PRO A 417 6.93 11.08 -3.10
CA PRO A 417 6.92 12.49 -2.72
C PRO A 417 6.55 13.38 -3.91
N VAL A 418 5.51 14.20 -3.74
CA VAL A 418 5.08 15.18 -4.75
C VAL A 418 5.68 16.52 -4.36
N GLU A 419 6.57 17.03 -5.21
CA GLU A 419 7.15 18.36 -5.05
C GLU A 419 6.05 19.42 -5.06
N ALA A 420 6.10 20.29 -4.05
CA ALA A 420 5.19 21.43 -3.94
C ALA A 420 5.44 22.47 -5.04
N ARG A 421 6.66 22.49 -5.60
CA ARG A 421 7.14 23.46 -6.59
C ARG A 421 6.85 24.90 -6.18
N LEU A 422 7.17 25.21 -4.91
CA LEU A 422 7.02 26.56 -4.40
C LEU A 422 8.03 27.50 -5.09
N PRO A 423 7.71 28.79 -5.24
CA PRO A 423 8.65 29.76 -5.81
C PRO A 423 9.98 29.80 -5.04
N GLU A 424 11.07 30.12 -5.74
CA GLU A 424 12.36 30.38 -5.11
C GLU A 424 12.28 31.58 -4.16
N VAL A 425 12.92 31.44 -2.99
CA VAL A 425 13.05 32.54 -2.04
C VAL A 425 14.02 33.58 -2.63
N PRO A 426 13.68 34.89 -2.61
CA PRO A 426 14.57 35.94 -3.10
C PRO A 426 15.94 35.89 -2.43
N ALA A 427 17.02 36.15 -3.18
CA ALA A 427 18.39 36.11 -2.65
C ALA A 427 18.61 37.06 -1.46
N SER A 428 17.92 38.20 -1.44
CA SER A 428 17.89 39.16 -0.31
C SER A 428 17.34 38.57 0.99
N ALA A 429 16.58 37.47 0.90
CA ALA A 429 15.98 36.73 2.01
C ALA A 429 16.61 35.34 2.22
N ALA A 430 17.79 35.07 1.64
CA ALA A 430 18.45 33.76 1.74
C ALA A 430 18.81 33.36 3.18
N GLU A 431 19.07 34.33 4.06
CA GLU A 431 19.39 34.08 5.49
C GLU A 431 18.14 33.83 6.36
N MET A 432 16.95 33.84 5.76
CA MET A 432 15.73 33.56 6.51
C MET A 432 15.57 32.09 6.84
N THR A 433 14.98 31.88 7.99
CA THR A 433 14.56 30.57 8.46
C THR A 433 13.07 30.58 8.74
N PHE A 434 12.43 29.43 8.53
CA PHE A 434 11.00 29.24 8.66
C PHE A 434 10.72 28.11 9.65
N LYS A 435 9.88 28.37 10.65
CA LYS A 435 9.41 27.33 11.58
C LYS A 435 8.24 26.59 10.99
N VAL A 436 8.26 25.27 11.17
CA VAL A 436 7.12 24.40 10.86
C VAL A 436 6.24 24.30 12.10
N ALA A 437 5.11 25.01 12.07
CA ALA A 437 4.21 25.13 13.23
C ALA A 437 3.44 23.82 13.52
N ALA A 438 3.12 23.06 12.48
CA ALA A 438 2.43 21.78 12.58
C ALA A 438 2.81 20.88 11.39
N LEU A 439 2.82 19.57 11.64
CA LEU A 439 3.00 18.55 10.62
C LEU A 439 1.67 17.92 10.23
N PRO A 440 1.60 17.30 9.05
CA PRO A 440 0.45 16.48 8.71
C PRO A 440 0.33 15.30 9.69
N GLU A 441 -0.90 14.98 10.10
CA GLU A 441 -1.18 13.79 10.92
C GLU A 441 -0.88 12.48 10.17
N LYS A 442 -0.90 12.51 8.83
CA LYS A 442 -0.70 11.37 7.92
C LYS A 442 0.13 11.81 6.72
N GLY A 443 0.97 10.92 6.20
CA GLY A 443 1.92 11.27 5.13
C GLY A 443 3.21 11.88 5.66
N THR A 444 4.14 12.19 4.76
CA THR A 444 5.49 12.66 5.12
C THR A 444 5.82 13.95 4.39
N LEU A 445 6.22 14.99 5.12
CA LEU A 445 6.79 16.21 4.56
C LEU A 445 8.31 16.07 4.50
N ARG A 446 8.90 16.45 3.36
CA ARG A 446 10.35 16.37 3.13
C ARG A 446 10.88 17.68 2.54
N ALA A 447 12.15 17.97 2.80
CA ALA A 447 12.97 18.91 2.03
C ALA A 447 14.14 18.12 1.44
N GLY A 448 14.13 17.91 0.12
CA GLY A 448 15.00 16.90 -0.49
C GLY A 448 14.77 15.51 0.14
N ASP A 449 15.84 14.87 0.61
CA ASP A 449 15.76 13.55 1.27
C ASP A 449 15.40 13.63 2.76
N ARG A 450 15.50 14.81 3.37
CA ARG A 450 15.31 15.02 4.81
C ARG A 450 13.82 15.05 5.18
N VAL A 451 13.41 14.20 6.12
CA VAL A 451 12.06 14.24 6.72
C VAL A 451 11.95 15.42 7.68
N ILE A 452 10.87 16.18 7.57
CA ILE A 452 10.63 17.37 8.39
C ILE A 452 9.80 17.01 9.62
N GLY A 453 10.36 17.26 10.80
CA GLY A 453 9.82 17.00 12.14
C GLY A 453 9.16 18.25 12.77
N PRO A 454 8.34 18.09 13.85
CA PRO A 454 7.85 19.24 14.61
C PRO A 454 9.03 19.99 15.24
N GLY A 455 9.03 21.32 15.15
CA GLY A 455 10.13 22.15 15.68
C GLY A 455 11.33 22.29 14.74
N HIS A 456 11.38 21.54 13.63
CA HIS A 456 12.39 21.78 12.60
C HIS A 456 12.28 23.19 12.04
N VAL A 457 13.45 23.75 11.80
CA VAL A 457 13.63 25.05 11.16
C VAL A 457 14.09 24.80 9.71
N LEU A 458 13.35 25.34 8.75
CA LEU A 458 13.65 25.26 7.33
C LEU A 458 14.45 26.48 6.90
N GLU A 459 15.53 26.27 6.16
CA GLU A 459 16.28 27.34 5.51
C GLU A 459 15.55 27.81 4.24
N ALA A 460 15.90 28.99 3.74
CA ALA A 460 15.35 29.51 2.49
C ALA A 460 15.52 28.53 1.31
N ALA A 461 16.63 27.80 1.27
CA ALA A 461 16.91 26.80 0.23
C ALA A 461 16.04 25.54 0.32
N ASP A 462 15.49 25.23 1.51
CA ASP A 462 14.60 24.06 1.70
C ASP A 462 13.22 24.28 1.07
N ILE A 463 12.73 25.53 1.03
CA ILE A 463 11.33 25.84 0.68
C ILE A 463 10.94 25.37 -0.73
N PRO A 464 11.73 25.64 -1.80
CA PRO A 464 11.37 25.20 -3.15
C PRO A 464 11.43 23.68 -3.31
N ALA A 465 12.25 23.00 -2.52
CA ALA A 465 12.43 21.56 -2.51
C ALA A 465 11.46 20.82 -1.58
N LEU A 466 10.49 21.54 -0.98
CA LEU A 466 9.46 20.91 -0.17
C LEU A 466 8.64 19.94 -1.02
N SER A 467 8.53 18.72 -0.53
CA SER A 467 7.67 17.70 -1.11
C SER A 467 6.81 17.05 -0.03
N TYR A 468 5.61 16.65 -0.42
CA TYR A 468 4.71 15.93 0.45
C TYR A 468 4.36 14.60 -0.19
N GLU A 469 4.55 13.52 0.56
CA GLU A 469 4.12 12.18 0.19
C GLU A 469 2.84 11.84 0.97
N PRO A 470 1.66 11.89 0.34
CA PRO A 470 0.42 11.54 1.03
C PRO A 470 0.36 10.05 1.34
N GLN A 471 -0.20 9.71 2.50
CA GLN A 471 -0.50 8.34 2.85
C GLN A 471 -1.73 7.83 2.06
N ILE A 472 -1.78 6.53 1.76
CA ILE A 472 -2.98 5.92 1.16
C ILE A 472 -4.18 6.10 2.11
N GLY A 473 -5.35 6.47 1.56
CA GLY A 473 -6.57 6.71 2.34
C GLY A 473 -6.70 8.14 2.89
N THR A 474 -5.84 9.07 2.47
CA THR A 474 -5.93 10.50 2.83
C THR A 474 -6.62 11.36 1.79
N GLU A 475 -7.25 10.77 0.77
CA GLU A 475 -8.05 11.53 -0.18
C GLU A 475 -9.05 12.41 0.57
N ASN A 476 -9.12 13.70 0.18
CA ASN A 476 -9.95 14.73 0.82
C ASN A 476 -9.58 15.08 2.28
N GLN A 477 -8.40 14.69 2.77
CA GLN A 477 -7.84 15.14 4.06
C GLN A 477 -6.68 16.11 3.79
N PRO A 478 -6.96 17.40 3.48
CA PRO A 478 -5.91 18.37 3.22
C PRO A 478 -5.13 18.70 4.49
N PHE A 479 -3.86 19.03 4.32
CA PHE A 479 -3.00 19.51 5.40
C PHE A 479 -2.50 20.92 5.07
N ALA A 480 -2.60 21.82 6.04
CA ALA A 480 -2.13 23.19 5.92
C ALA A 480 -0.74 23.30 6.55
N LEU A 481 0.28 23.57 5.73
CA LEU A 481 1.61 23.94 6.18
C LEU A 481 1.65 25.44 6.45
N THR A 482 1.77 25.82 7.72
CA THR A 482 2.02 27.21 8.10
C THR A 482 3.52 27.46 8.18
N LEU A 483 4.01 28.36 7.32
CA LEU A 483 5.37 28.85 7.33
C LEU A 483 5.43 30.18 8.08
N GLN A 484 6.18 30.21 9.18
CA GLN A 484 6.40 31.41 9.98
C GLN A 484 7.89 31.74 10.00
N ALA A 485 8.26 32.99 9.68
CA ALA A 485 9.64 33.46 9.81
C ALA A 485 10.13 33.33 11.27
N ALA A 486 11.28 32.69 11.49
CA ALA A 486 11.76 32.34 12.82
C ALA A 486 12.35 33.52 13.60
N ASN A 487 12.91 34.51 12.89
CA ASN A 487 13.76 35.56 13.43
C ASN A 487 13.12 36.96 13.42
N ASP A 488 11.93 37.10 12.84
CA ASP A 488 11.28 38.40 12.61
C ASP A 488 9.75 38.25 12.65
N ASP A 489 9.02 39.26 13.16
CA ASP A 489 7.56 39.26 13.32
C ASP A 489 6.82 39.50 11.98
N LEU A 490 7.01 38.60 11.01
CA LEU A 490 6.25 38.58 9.76
C LEU A 490 4.95 37.77 9.90
N GLN A 491 3.91 38.18 9.17
CA GLN A 491 2.67 37.42 9.09
C GLN A 491 2.94 36.06 8.44
N PRO A 492 2.50 34.94 9.06
CA PRO A 492 2.74 33.61 8.52
C PRO A 492 1.96 33.38 7.24
N ALA A 493 2.52 32.56 6.34
CA ALA A 493 1.83 32.09 5.14
C ALA A 493 1.36 30.65 5.32
N THR A 494 0.30 30.27 4.61
CA THR A 494 -0.23 28.90 4.64
C THR A 494 -0.32 28.33 3.24
N VAL A 495 0.28 27.15 3.05
CA VAL A 495 0.18 26.33 1.84
C VAL A 495 -0.62 25.08 2.18
N THR A 496 -1.69 24.80 1.44
CA THR A 496 -2.56 23.65 1.68
C THR A 496 -2.24 22.53 0.70
N PHE A 497 -1.72 21.42 1.19
CA PHE A 497 -1.50 20.21 0.41
C PHE A 497 -2.79 19.39 0.36
N LYS A 498 -3.23 19.03 -0.84
CA LYS A 498 -4.49 18.32 -1.12
C LYS A 498 -4.18 16.93 -1.67
N PRO A 499 -4.26 15.86 -0.86
CA PRO A 499 -4.14 14.52 -1.37
C PRO A 499 -5.26 14.18 -2.36
N THR A 500 -4.90 13.73 -3.55
CA THR A 500 -5.85 13.35 -4.61
C THR A 500 -5.55 11.97 -5.17
N LEU A 501 -6.60 11.21 -5.48
CA LEU A 501 -6.46 10.02 -6.32
C LEU A 501 -6.30 10.44 -7.78
N ASN A 502 -5.47 9.73 -8.53
CA ASN A 502 -5.39 9.94 -9.96
C ASN A 502 -6.65 9.37 -10.66
N ASP A 503 -7.10 9.98 -11.75
CA ASP A 503 -8.26 9.51 -12.50
C ASP A 503 -8.11 8.07 -13.02
N CYS A 504 -6.87 7.63 -13.32
CA CYS A 504 -6.63 6.23 -13.69
C CYS A 504 -6.89 5.26 -12.52
N ASP A 505 -6.55 5.65 -11.29
CA ASP A 505 -6.80 4.83 -10.10
C ASP A 505 -8.32 4.65 -9.89
N THR A 506 -9.12 5.71 -10.07
CA THR A 506 -10.58 5.64 -9.91
C THR A 506 -11.27 4.92 -11.07
N ALA A 507 -10.71 4.99 -12.28
CA ALA A 507 -11.29 4.39 -13.48
C ALA A 507 -10.91 2.91 -13.67
N ALA A 508 -9.72 2.48 -13.24
CA ALA A 508 -9.15 1.19 -13.61
C ALA A 508 -8.26 0.51 -12.56
N ALA A 509 -8.26 0.91 -11.27
CA ALA A 509 -7.58 0.14 -10.22
C ALA A 509 -8.16 -1.27 -10.04
N ALA A 510 -7.34 -2.26 -9.69
CA ALA A 510 -7.79 -3.63 -9.49
C ALA A 510 -8.09 -3.95 -8.01
N PRO A 511 -9.15 -4.74 -7.72
CA PRO A 511 -9.42 -5.22 -6.37
C PRO A 511 -8.26 -6.03 -5.81
N LEU A 512 -8.00 -5.87 -4.51
CA LEU A 512 -6.92 -6.52 -3.77
C LEU A 512 -5.52 -6.28 -4.33
N ASP A 513 -5.32 -5.30 -5.20
CA ASP A 513 -3.99 -4.96 -5.70
C ASP A 513 -3.10 -4.49 -4.55
N LEU A 514 -1.99 -5.20 -4.33
CA LEU A 514 -0.99 -4.87 -3.32
C LEU A 514 -0.17 -3.64 -3.70
N GLN A 515 -0.36 -3.08 -4.90
CA GLN A 515 0.24 -1.80 -5.30
C GLN A 515 -0.83 -0.76 -5.69
N GLY A 516 -2.11 -1.05 -5.43
CA GLY A 516 -3.22 -0.12 -5.64
C GLY A 516 -3.39 0.86 -4.49
N VAL A 517 -3.93 2.04 -4.77
CA VAL A 517 -4.18 3.10 -3.76
C VAL A 517 -5.67 3.24 -3.38
N THR A 518 -6.55 2.45 -3.98
CA THR A 518 -8.00 2.46 -3.74
C THR A 518 -8.59 1.03 -3.76
N ALA A 519 -9.89 0.89 -3.55
CA ALA A 519 -10.60 -0.39 -3.50
C ALA A 519 -10.57 -1.17 -4.84
N GLY A 520 -10.44 -0.43 -5.96
CA GLY A 520 -10.43 -0.98 -7.31
C GLY A 520 -11.83 -1.23 -7.87
N LYS A 521 -11.89 -1.46 -9.18
CA LYS A 521 -13.08 -1.78 -9.97
C LYS A 521 -12.98 -3.19 -10.52
N LEU A 522 -14.04 -3.98 -10.39
CA LEU A 522 -14.19 -5.24 -11.11
C LEU A 522 -14.15 -4.99 -12.62
N PRO A 523 -13.79 -5.99 -13.44
CA PRO A 523 -13.67 -5.74 -14.87
C PRO A 523 -14.97 -5.20 -15.49
N ASN A 524 -16.16 -5.63 -15.05
CA ASN A 524 -17.46 -5.16 -15.55
C ASN A 524 -17.77 -3.70 -15.21
N GLU A 525 -17.06 -3.11 -14.26
CA GLU A 525 -17.27 -1.73 -13.79
C GLU A 525 -16.36 -0.71 -14.51
N ILE A 526 -15.42 -1.19 -15.34
CA ILE A 526 -14.48 -0.35 -16.08
C ILE A 526 -15.17 0.14 -17.36
N ASP A 527 -15.41 1.45 -17.43
CA ASP A 527 -15.78 2.16 -18.65
C ASP A 527 -14.51 2.51 -19.45
N PRO A 528 -14.25 1.87 -20.59
CA PRO A 528 -13.05 2.13 -21.38
C PRO A 528 -12.97 3.55 -21.95
N ALA A 529 -14.11 4.23 -22.16
CA ALA A 529 -14.12 5.60 -22.69
C ALA A 529 -13.56 6.61 -21.69
N VAL A 530 -13.70 6.34 -20.39
CA VAL A 530 -13.14 7.13 -19.30
C VAL A 530 -11.74 6.63 -18.93
N ALA A 531 -11.57 5.32 -18.81
CA ALA A 531 -10.35 4.72 -18.27
C ALA A 531 -9.14 4.86 -19.19
N LEU A 532 -9.29 4.70 -20.51
CA LEU A 532 -8.16 4.78 -21.44
C LEU A 532 -7.44 6.14 -21.42
N PRO A 533 -8.12 7.29 -21.66
CA PRO A 533 -7.44 8.58 -21.65
C PRO A 533 -6.84 8.90 -20.28
N ALA A 534 -7.56 8.63 -19.19
CA ALA A 534 -7.06 8.85 -17.83
C ALA A 534 -5.77 8.07 -17.56
N CYS A 535 -5.72 6.80 -17.95
CA CYS A 535 -4.54 5.97 -17.74
C CYS A 535 -3.38 6.27 -18.70
N ASP A 536 -3.66 6.69 -19.94
CA ASP A 536 -2.60 7.17 -20.83
C ASP A 536 -1.93 8.44 -20.28
N ASP A 537 -2.70 9.37 -19.72
CA ASP A 537 -2.16 10.59 -19.13
C ASP A 537 -1.40 10.32 -17.83
N ALA A 538 -1.89 9.40 -16.99
CA ALA A 538 -1.19 8.96 -15.79
C ALA A 538 0.19 8.33 -16.10
N VAL A 539 0.27 7.47 -17.13
CA VAL A 539 1.53 6.85 -17.56
C VAL A 539 2.52 7.89 -18.11
N LYS A 540 2.03 8.94 -18.77
CA LYS A 540 2.89 10.04 -19.25
C LYS A 540 3.41 10.91 -18.09
N ALA A 541 2.53 11.24 -17.14
CA ALA A 541 2.89 12.06 -15.98
C ALA A 541 3.84 11.33 -15.01
N TYR A 542 3.65 10.01 -14.87
CA TYR A 542 4.36 9.19 -13.88
C TYR A 542 4.91 7.89 -14.49
N PRO A 543 5.91 7.97 -15.41
CA PRO A 543 6.41 6.81 -16.14
C PRO A 543 7.09 5.75 -15.26
N GLY A 544 7.56 6.12 -14.07
CA GLY A 544 8.15 5.20 -13.08
C GLY A 544 7.11 4.44 -12.25
N VAL A 545 5.83 4.78 -12.34
CA VAL A 545 4.76 4.20 -11.53
C VAL A 545 4.13 3.01 -12.27
N ALA A 546 4.66 1.81 -12.00
CA ALA A 546 4.24 0.57 -12.68
C ALA A 546 2.73 0.27 -12.55
N ARG A 547 2.06 0.75 -11.49
CA ARG A 547 0.60 0.56 -11.32
C ARG A 547 -0.21 1.22 -12.44
N PHE A 548 0.18 2.41 -12.90
CA PHE A 548 -0.56 3.08 -13.98
C PHE A 548 -0.41 2.34 -15.30
N VAL A 549 0.77 1.75 -15.54
CA VAL A 549 0.97 0.86 -16.69
C VAL A 549 0.06 -0.35 -16.58
N TYR A 550 -0.05 -0.98 -15.41
CA TYR A 550 -0.96 -2.10 -15.22
C TYR A 550 -2.44 -1.72 -15.42
N GLN A 551 -2.88 -0.60 -14.84
CA GLN A 551 -4.24 -0.08 -14.95
C GLN A 551 -4.59 0.30 -16.41
N LEU A 552 -3.66 0.88 -17.17
CA LEU A 552 -3.81 1.07 -18.62
C LEU A 552 -4.03 -0.26 -19.34
N GLY A 553 -3.29 -1.30 -18.97
CA GLY A 553 -3.51 -2.66 -19.46
C GLY A 553 -4.95 -3.12 -19.20
N ARG A 554 -5.50 -2.87 -18.00
CA ARG A 554 -6.90 -3.20 -17.67
C ARG A 554 -7.90 -2.37 -18.47
N ALA A 555 -7.64 -1.08 -18.69
CA ALA A 555 -8.48 -0.23 -19.55
C ALA A 555 -8.49 -0.74 -21.01
N GLN A 556 -7.35 -1.20 -21.51
CA GLN A 556 -7.24 -1.82 -22.84
C GLN A 556 -8.02 -3.15 -22.92
N LEU A 557 -7.96 -4.00 -21.89
CA LEU A 557 -8.82 -5.18 -21.78
C LEU A 557 -10.30 -4.80 -21.80
N ALA A 558 -10.66 -3.74 -21.06
CA ALA A 558 -12.02 -3.26 -21.01
C ALA A 558 -12.52 -2.74 -22.36
N ASN A 559 -11.62 -2.16 -23.14
CA ASN A 559 -11.82 -1.76 -24.52
C ASN A 559 -11.73 -2.93 -25.53
N ARG A 560 -11.53 -4.15 -25.04
CA ARG A 560 -11.36 -5.38 -25.80
C ARG A 560 -10.15 -5.39 -26.73
N ASP A 561 -9.13 -4.58 -26.44
CA ASP A 561 -7.83 -4.64 -27.09
C ASP A 561 -6.89 -5.57 -26.32
N ALA A 562 -7.17 -6.87 -26.43
CA ALA A 562 -6.42 -7.92 -25.77
C ALA A 562 -4.93 -7.93 -26.16
N LYS A 563 -4.59 -7.44 -27.36
CA LYS A 563 -3.22 -7.47 -27.89
C LYS A 563 -2.39 -6.33 -27.28
N ALA A 564 -2.93 -5.12 -27.26
CA ALA A 564 -2.29 -4.00 -26.57
C ALA A 564 -2.18 -4.29 -25.07
N ALA A 565 -3.27 -4.78 -24.47
CA ALA A 565 -3.30 -5.15 -23.06
C ALA A 565 -2.20 -6.13 -22.68
N PHE A 566 -1.99 -7.20 -23.47
CA PHE A 566 -0.91 -8.15 -23.22
C PHE A 566 0.47 -7.47 -23.16
N ALA A 567 0.77 -6.62 -24.14
CA ALA A 567 2.06 -5.90 -24.19
C ALA A 567 2.22 -4.93 -23.01
N THR A 568 1.16 -4.20 -22.66
CA THR A 568 1.15 -3.23 -21.57
C THR A 568 1.26 -3.90 -20.20
N ILE A 569 0.51 -4.98 -19.96
CA ILE A 569 0.58 -5.77 -18.73
C ILE A 569 1.96 -6.41 -18.57
N LYS A 570 2.55 -6.92 -19.67
CA LYS A 570 3.93 -7.40 -19.64
C LYS A 570 4.91 -6.30 -19.25
N LYS A 571 4.75 -5.08 -19.79
CA LYS A 571 5.58 -3.93 -19.39
C LYS A 571 5.44 -3.61 -17.90
N ALA A 572 4.23 -3.65 -17.36
CA ALA A 572 3.99 -3.45 -15.93
C ALA A 572 4.66 -4.53 -15.08
N MET A 573 4.58 -5.80 -15.51
CA MET A 573 5.27 -6.92 -14.89
C MET A 573 6.79 -6.73 -14.88
N ASP A 574 7.37 -6.37 -16.03
CA ASP A 574 8.81 -6.13 -16.17
C ASP A 574 9.26 -4.95 -15.29
N ALA A 575 8.36 -3.97 -15.04
CA ALA A 575 8.55 -2.88 -14.09
C ALA A 575 8.25 -3.24 -12.61
N GLY A 576 8.07 -4.53 -12.31
CA GLY A 576 7.91 -5.04 -10.94
C GLY A 576 6.48 -5.12 -10.42
N HIS A 577 5.45 -4.82 -11.22
CA HIS A 577 4.06 -4.85 -10.77
C HIS A 577 3.58 -6.28 -10.47
N VAL A 578 3.28 -6.55 -9.20
CA VAL A 578 2.99 -7.88 -8.65
C VAL A 578 1.71 -8.48 -9.24
N ARG A 579 0.61 -7.72 -9.29
CA ARG A 579 -0.66 -8.19 -9.88
C ARG A 579 -0.58 -8.39 -11.41
N ALA A 580 0.35 -7.71 -12.09
CA ALA A 580 0.53 -7.88 -13.53
C ALA A 580 1.07 -9.27 -13.87
N ILE A 581 1.90 -9.84 -12.98
CA ILE A 581 2.43 -11.20 -13.11
C ILE A 581 1.28 -12.22 -13.18
N HIS A 582 0.35 -12.19 -12.21
CA HIS A 582 -0.82 -13.10 -12.21
C HIS A 582 -1.70 -12.91 -13.45
N HIS A 583 -1.96 -11.66 -13.84
CA HIS A 583 -2.83 -11.39 -14.99
C HIS A 583 -2.21 -11.96 -16.28
N LEU A 584 -0.90 -11.83 -16.45
CA LEU A 584 -0.18 -12.42 -17.59
C LEU A 584 -0.21 -13.95 -17.56
N SER A 585 -0.08 -14.58 -16.38
CA SER A 585 -0.25 -16.02 -16.20
C SER A 585 -1.61 -16.48 -16.71
N SER A 586 -2.67 -15.77 -16.32
CA SER A 586 -4.05 -16.08 -16.74
C SER A 586 -4.20 -16.00 -18.27
N MET A 587 -3.57 -15.02 -18.92
CA MET A 587 -3.59 -14.89 -20.39
C MET A 587 -2.90 -16.07 -21.08
N TYR A 588 -1.78 -16.59 -20.54
CA TYR A 588 -1.13 -17.80 -21.06
C TYR A 588 -1.95 -19.07 -20.80
N GLU A 589 -2.63 -19.17 -19.66
CA GLU A 589 -3.43 -20.34 -19.30
C GLU A 589 -4.61 -20.55 -20.26
N ILE A 590 -5.29 -19.47 -20.63
CA ILE A 590 -6.46 -19.49 -21.53
C ILE A 590 -6.11 -19.27 -23.00
N GLY A 591 -4.89 -18.80 -23.30
CA GLY A 591 -4.47 -18.45 -24.66
C GLY A 591 -5.11 -17.16 -25.19
N ALA A 592 -5.28 -16.14 -24.34
CA ALA A 592 -5.79 -14.83 -24.74
C ALA A 592 -4.65 -14.00 -25.35
N SER A 593 -4.77 -13.66 -26.65
CA SER A 593 -3.75 -12.95 -27.46
C SER A 593 -2.43 -13.66 -27.69
N VAL A 594 -2.16 -14.75 -26.97
CA VAL A 594 -0.98 -15.60 -27.10
C VAL A 594 -1.37 -17.08 -27.18
N PRO A 595 -0.56 -17.95 -27.78
CA PRO A 595 -0.81 -19.39 -27.71
C PRO A 595 -0.88 -19.87 -26.26
N ARG A 596 -1.85 -20.74 -25.98
CA ARG A 596 -2.01 -21.37 -24.66
C ARG A 596 -0.72 -22.10 -24.25
N ASN A 597 -0.21 -21.79 -23.06
CA ASN A 597 1.00 -22.39 -22.50
C ASN A 597 0.88 -22.51 -20.98
N VAL A 598 0.55 -23.71 -20.50
CA VAL A 598 0.27 -23.95 -19.08
C VAL A 598 1.53 -24.02 -18.24
N GLU A 599 2.64 -24.48 -18.81
CA GLU A 599 3.94 -24.53 -18.16
C GLU A 599 4.46 -23.11 -17.89
N LYS A 600 4.31 -22.21 -18.86
CA LYS A 600 4.71 -20.80 -18.70
C LYS A 600 3.81 -20.08 -17.70
N ALA A 601 2.50 -20.35 -17.72
CA ALA A 601 1.58 -19.84 -16.71
C ALA A 601 2.01 -20.29 -15.29
N ALA A 602 2.31 -21.59 -15.12
CA ALA A 602 2.77 -22.14 -13.84
C ALA A 602 4.10 -21.52 -13.35
N GLU A 603 5.05 -21.24 -14.23
CA GLU A 603 6.30 -20.53 -13.87
C GLU A 603 6.01 -19.11 -13.36
N ILE A 604 5.15 -18.37 -14.09
CA ILE A 604 4.81 -16.98 -13.79
C ILE A 604 4.04 -16.87 -12.47
N VAL A 605 3.05 -17.75 -12.24
CA VAL A 605 2.23 -17.72 -11.02
C VAL A 605 3.03 -18.04 -9.76
N GLN A 606 4.05 -18.92 -9.84
CA GLN A 606 4.95 -19.20 -8.73
C GLN A 606 5.73 -17.96 -8.29
N ALA A 607 6.22 -17.17 -9.26
CA ALA A 607 6.94 -15.94 -8.97
C ALA A 607 6.02 -14.89 -8.30
N ALA A 608 4.76 -14.78 -8.74
CA ALA A 608 3.78 -13.88 -8.12
C ALA A 608 3.35 -14.32 -6.72
N ALA A 609 3.10 -15.62 -6.53
CA ALA A 609 2.72 -16.19 -5.24
C ALA A 609 3.85 -16.01 -4.21
N LYS A 610 5.12 -16.13 -4.64
CA LYS A 610 6.27 -15.84 -3.78
C LYS A 610 6.25 -14.40 -3.26
N LYS A 611 5.80 -13.43 -4.05
CA LYS A 611 5.64 -12.01 -3.66
C LYS A 611 4.35 -11.72 -2.88
N GLY A 612 3.57 -12.75 -2.55
CA GLY A 612 2.36 -12.63 -1.74
C GLY A 612 1.12 -12.16 -2.48
N ASP A 613 1.09 -12.19 -3.82
CA ASP A 613 -0.11 -11.79 -4.58
C ASP A 613 -1.31 -12.71 -4.25
N PRO A 614 -2.45 -12.20 -3.75
CA PRO A 614 -3.61 -13.03 -3.38
C PRO A 614 -4.14 -13.91 -4.53
N TYR A 615 -4.18 -13.39 -5.75
CA TYR A 615 -4.68 -14.13 -6.91
C TYR A 615 -3.71 -15.22 -7.35
N ALA A 616 -2.40 -14.95 -7.28
CA ALA A 616 -1.39 -15.96 -7.53
C ALA A 616 -1.32 -17.04 -6.44
N LEU A 617 -1.46 -16.68 -5.16
CA LEU A 617 -1.56 -17.64 -4.05
C LEU A 617 -2.73 -18.60 -4.30
N HIS A 618 -3.90 -18.09 -4.67
CA HIS A 618 -5.05 -18.90 -5.05
C HIS A 618 -4.77 -19.79 -6.28
N SER A 619 -4.20 -19.22 -7.34
CA SER A 619 -4.00 -19.94 -8.60
C SER A 619 -2.96 -21.05 -8.45
N LEU A 620 -1.82 -20.75 -7.83
CA LEU A 620 -0.82 -21.76 -7.46
C LEU A 620 -1.39 -22.79 -6.48
N GLY A 621 -2.20 -22.33 -5.52
CA GLY A 621 -2.90 -23.20 -4.57
C GLY A 621 -3.75 -24.26 -5.27
N ASN A 622 -4.57 -23.84 -6.25
CA ASN A 622 -5.34 -24.77 -7.07
C ASN A 622 -4.47 -25.70 -7.91
N ASP A 623 -3.40 -25.17 -8.52
CA ASP A 623 -2.53 -25.98 -9.39
C ASP A 623 -1.81 -27.07 -8.60
N LEU A 624 -1.34 -26.78 -7.38
CA LEU A 624 -0.80 -27.77 -6.47
C LEU A 624 -1.88 -28.74 -5.97
N TYR A 625 -3.07 -28.25 -5.63
CA TYR A 625 -4.14 -29.09 -5.10
C TYR A 625 -4.63 -30.15 -6.10
N TYR A 626 -4.78 -29.74 -7.36
CA TYR A 626 -5.28 -30.59 -8.44
C TYR A 626 -4.18 -31.22 -9.31
N GLY A 627 -2.93 -30.76 -9.22
CA GLY A 627 -1.82 -31.21 -10.05
C GLY A 627 -1.89 -30.69 -11.50
N ARG A 628 -2.25 -29.42 -11.69
CA ARG A 628 -2.41 -28.80 -13.02
C ARG A 628 -1.10 -28.13 -13.45
N GLY A 629 -0.42 -28.68 -14.46
CA GLY A 629 0.84 -28.14 -14.98
C GLY A 629 2.05 -28.32 -14.04
N ILE A 630 1.83 -28.68 -12.77
CA ILE A 630 2.86 -28.94 -11.76
C ILE A 630 2.52 -30.19 -10.94
N LYS A 631 3.51 -30.76 -10.25
CA LYS A 631 3.31 -31.92 -9.37
C LYS A 631 2.35 -31.55 -8.23
N ALA A 632 1.37 -32.41 -7.97
CA ALA A 632 0.38 -32.17 -6.93
C ALA A 632 1.00 -32.18 -5.52
N ASP A 633 0.55 -31.24 -4.69
CA ASP A 633 0.77 -31.15 -3.25
C ASP A 633 -0.51 -30.55 -2.62
N GLN A 634 -1.37 -31.42 -2.10
CA GLN A 634 -2.69 -31.04 -1.60
C GLN A 634 -2.59 -30.14 -0.36
N GLN A 635 -1.70 -30.48 0.56
CA GLN A 635 -1.51 -29.76 1.81
C GLN A 635 -0.95 -28.36 1.55
N GLN A 636 0.03 -28.23 0.66
CA GLN A 636 0.53 -26.91 0.27
C GLN A 636 -0.52 -26.11 -0.50
N GLY A 637 -1.25 -26.76 -1.41
CA GLY A 637 -2.32 -26.12 -2.18
C GLY A 637 -3.40 -25.51 -1.29
N LEU A 638 -3.86 -26.27 -0.28
CA LEU A 638 -4.87 -25.81 0.67
C LEU A 638 -4.38 -24.62 1.51
N ARG A 639 -3.13 -24.68 2.00
CA ARG A 639 -2.52 -23.58 2.76
C ARG A 639 -2.42 -22.29 1.95
N LEU A 640 -2.03 -22.35 0.67
CA LEU A 640 -1.96 -21.16 -0.17
C LEU A 640 -3.34 -20.56 -0.45
N MET A 641 -4.37 -21.40 -0.62
CA MET A 641 -5.75 -20.92 -0.78
C MET A 641 -6.27 -20.26 0.50
N LEU A 642 -5.95 -20.80 1.68
CA LEU A 642 -6.29 -20.16 2.96
C LEU A 642 -5.59 -18.79 3.10
N GLN A 643 -4.30 -18.70 2.80
CA GLN A 643 -3.57 -17.43 2.80
C GLN A 643 -4.15 -16.40 1.83
N ALA A 644 -4.60 -16.85 0.65
CA ALA A 644 -5.31 -15.97 -0.29
C ALA A 644 -6.63 -15.49 0.31
N ALA A 645 -7.41 -16.37 0.94
CA ALA A 645 -8.66 -16.00 1.61
C ALA A 645 -8.42 -15.02 2.76
N ASP A 646 -7.34 -15.17 3.53
CA ASP A 646 -6.96 -14.24 4.60
C ASP A 646 -6.66 -12.82 4.13
N LEU A 647 -6.26 -12.66 2.86
CA LEU A 647 -6.05 -11.38 2.19
C LEU A 647 -7.33 -10.83 1.53
N GLY A 648 -8.46 -11.52 1.71
CA GLY A 648 -9.78 -11.17 1.19
C GLY A 648 -10.10 -11.76 -0.19
N HIS A 649 -9.34 -12.76 -0.68
CA HIS A 649 -9.52 -13.30 -2.03
C HIS A 649 -10.74 -14.23 -2.14
N THR A 650 -11.81 -13.72 -2.76
CA THR A 650 -13.12 -14.39 -2.78
C THR A 650 -13.17 -15.63 -3.67
N TYR A 651 -12.39 -15.73 -4.76
CA TYR A 651 -12.31 -16.99 -5.51
C TYR A 651 -11.66 -18.12 -4.69
N ALA A 652 -10.73 -17.78 -3.78
CA ALA A 652 -10.16 -18.77 -2.87
C ALA A 652 -11.19 -19.22 -1.84
N MET A 653 -11.97 -18.29 -1.28
CA MET A 653 -13.11 -18.63 -0.42
C MET A 653 -14.11 -19.53 -1.15
N ASN A 654 -14.43 -19.25 -2.42
CA ASN A 654 -15.31 -20.10 -3.22
C ASN A 654 -14.73 -21.51 -3.44
N ALA A 655 -13.43 -21.61 -3.73
CA ALA A 655 -12.74 -22.88 -3.92
C ALA A 655 -12.72 -23.70 -2.62
N LEU A 656 -12.37 -23.08 -1.50
CA LEU A 656 -12.40 -23.68 -0.16
C LEU A 656 -13.81 -24.12 0.22
N GLY A 657 -14.80 -23.26 -0.03
CA GLY A 657 -16.22 -23.57 0.16
C GLY A 657 -16.64 -24.82 -0.60
N TYR A 658 -16.25 -24.92 -1.88
CA TYR A 658 -16.53 -26.10 -2.71
C TYR A 658 -15.81 -27.35 -2.19
N ILE A 659 -14.52 -27.23 -1.87
CA ILE A 659 -13.68 -28.35 -1.42
C ILE A 659 -14.26 -28.96 -0.15
N PHE A 660 -14.56 -28.15 0.87
CA PHE A 660 -15.09 -28.65 2.15
C PHE A 660 -16.54 -29.11 2.02
N LEU A 661 -17.40 -28.36 1.31
CA LEU A 661 -18.79 -28.75 1.13
C LEU A 661 -18.95 -30.13 0.45
N ASN A 662 -18.03 -30.48 -0.46
CA ASN A 662 -18.11 -31.69 -1.26
C ASN A 662 -17.12 -32.79 -0.85
N GLY A 663 -16.20 -32.53 0.07
CA GLY A 663 -15.14 -33.47 0.42
C GLY A 663 -14.21 -33.79 -0.76
N VAL A 664 -13.79 -32.79 -1.51
CA VAL A 664 -12.94 -32.99 -2.70
C VAL A 664 -11.52 -33.22 -2.22
N LYS A 665 -11.03 -34.47 -2.19
CA LYS A 665 -9.70 -34.89 -1.68
C LYS A 665 -9.47 -34.64 -0.17
N VAL A 666 -10.47 -34.17 0.55
CA VAL A 666 -10.53 -34.06 2.02
C VAL A 666 -11.87 -34.62 2.50
N PRO A 667 -12.06 -34.98 3.78
CA PRO A 667 -13.38 -35.31 4.30
C PRO A 667 -14.38 -34.17 4.07
N ALA A 668 -15.63 -34.51 3.73
CA ALA A 668 -16.67 -33.50 3.55
C ALA A 668 -17.03 -32.85 4.91
N ASP A 669 -17.07 -31.53 4.91
CA ASP A 669 -17.43 -30.67 6.02
C ASP A 669 -18.32 -29.53 5.50
N PRO A 670 -19.63 -29.78 5.38
CA PRO A 670 -20.57 -28.82 4.80
C PRO A 670 -20.65 -27.49 5.56
N GLU A 671 -20.58 -27.53 6.89
CA GLU A 671 -20.65 -26.34 7.73
C GLU A 671 -19.44 -25.43 7.47
N ARG A 672 -18.22 -26.00 7.49
CA ARG A 672 -17.00 -25.28 7.13
C ARG A 672 -17.05 -24.71 5.72
N GLY A 673 -17.56 -25.48 4.75
CA GLY A 673 -17.71 -25.02 3.37
C GLY A 673 -18.67 -23.83 3.24
N ILE A 674 -19.79 -23.86 3.96
CA ILE A 674 -20.76 -22.77 4.00
C ILE A 674 -20.16 -21.50 4.62
N ARG A 675 -19.35 -21.61 5.69
CA ARG A 675 -18.66 -20.46 6.30
C ARG A 675 -17.79 -19.69 5.31
N PHE A 676 -17.08 -20.38 4.41
CA PHE A 676 -16.30 -19.70 3.38
C PHE A 676 -17.18 -18.99 2.34
N TYR A 677 -18.32 -19.57 1.96
CA TYR A 677 -19.27 -18.86 1.09
C TYR A 677 -19.89 -17.64 1.80
N GLU A 678 -20.21 -17.74 3.10
CA GLU A 678 -20.69 -16.60 3.90
C GLU A 678 -19.65 -15.47 3.94
N ALA A 679 -18.38 -15.80 4.21
CA ALA A 679 -17.29 -14.83 4.17
C ALA A 679 -17.17 -14.14 2.79
N GLY A 680 -17.34 -14.89 1.69
CA GLY A 680 -17.39 -14.28 0.35
C GLY A 680 -18.59 -13.36 0.15
N VAL A 681 -19.77 -13.72 0.66
CA VAL A 681 -21.00 -12.89 0.59
C VAL A 681 -20.85 -11.59 1.39
N GLU A 682 -20.18 -11.60 2.53
CA GLU A 682 -19.86 -10.39 3.32
C GLU A 682 -19.00 -9.38 2.53
N ARG A 683 -18.23 -9.87 1.54
CA ARG A 683 -17.45 -9.05 0.59
C ARG A 683 -18.21 -8.72 -0.69
N ASN A 684 -19.52 -8.95 -0.72
CA ASN A 684 -20.39 -8.79 -1.89
C ASN A 684 -19.96 -9.60 -3.12
N ASP A 685 -19.28 -10.74 -2.92
CA ASP A 685 -18.83 -11.58 -4.02
C ASP A 685 -20.00 -12.30 -4.70
N ILE A 686 -20.18 -12.01 -5.99
CA ILE A 686 -21.30 -12.53 -6.78
C ILE A 686 -21.25 -14.05 -6.96
N TYR A 687 -20.06 -14.66 -6.97
CA TYR A 687 -19.92 -16.11 -7.09
C TYR A 687 -20.28 -16.82 -5.78
N SER A 688 -19.88 -16.25 -4.65
CA SER A 688 -20.23 -16.72 -3.32
C SER A 688 -21.73 -16.60 -3.07
N GLN A 689 -22.36 -15.50 -3.49
CA GLN A 689 -23.81 -15.33 -3.48
C GLN A 689 -24.50 -16.45 -4.28
N ASN A 690 -24.09 -16.69 -5.53
CA ASN A 690 -24.63 -17.78 -6.34
C ASN A 690 -24.40 -19.17 -5.72
N ASN A 691 -23.21 -19.44 -5.17
CA ASN A 691 -22.88 -20.74 -4.59
C ASN A 691 -23.65 -21.00 -3.28
N LEU A 692 -23.78 -19.99 -2.43
CA LEU A 692 -24.59 -20.06 -1.22
C LEU A 692 -26.08 -20.17 -1.54
N ALA A 693 -26.55 -19.49 -2.59
CA ALA A 693 -27.91 -19.66 -3.09
C ALA A 693 -28.19 -21.11 -3.55
N LEU A 694 -27.23 -21.77 -4.19
CA LEU A 694 -27.34 -23.19 -4.56
C LEU A 694 -27.43 -24.09 -3.32
N VAL A 695 -26.65 -23.79 -2.28
CA VAL A 695 -26.75 -24.50 -0.98
C VAL A 695 -28.17 -24.41 -0.43
N TYR A 696 -28.73 -23.20 -0.30
CA TYR A 696 -30.07 -23.00 0.25
C TYR A 696 -31.19 -23.48 -0.68
N ARG A 697 -31.01 -23.43 -2.00
CA ARG A 697 -31.99 -23.94 -2.96
C ARG A 697 -32.14 -25.45 -2.87
N PHE A 698 -31.02 -26.18 -2.73
CA PHE A 698 -31.03 -27.64 -2.75
C PHE A 698 -30.96 -28.29 -1.36
N GLY A 699 -30.82 -27.48 -0.29
CA GLY A 699 -30.67 -28.00 1.07
C GLY A 699 -29.38 -28.80 1.27
N LYS A 700 -28.29 -28.42 0.60
CA LYS A 700 -27.02 -29.17 0.63
C LYS A 700 -26.14 -28.68 1.78
N GLY A 701 -26.11 -29.42 2.88
CA GLY A 701 -25.28 -29.06 4.04
C GLY A 701 -25.95 -28.06 5.01
N ALA A 702 -27.05 -27.45 4.60
CA ALA A 702 -27.94 -26.63 5.42
C ALA A 702 -29.41 -26.92 5.04
N PRO A 703 -30.39 -26.61 5.90
CA PRO A 703 -31.80 -26.68 5.55
C PRO A 703 -32.12 -25.86 4.30
N GLN A 704 -33.10 -26.32 3.50
CA GLN A 704 -33.56 -25.57 2.33
C GLN A 704 -34.21 -24.25 2.76
N ASP A 705 -33.81 -23.16 2.10
CA ASP A 705 -34.34 -21.81 2.31
C ASP A 705 -34.49 -21.11 0.96
N LEU A 706 -35.67 -21.28 0.34
CA LEU A 706 -35.94 -20.78 -1.01
C LEU A 706 -36.01 -19.26 -1.09
N PRO A 707 -36.61 -18.52 -0.13
CA PRO A 707 -36.53 -17.07 -0.09
C PRO A 707 -35.10 -16.55 -0.04
N LYS A 708 -34.23 -17.13 0.81
CA LYS A 708 -32.82 -16.74 0.88
C LYS A 708 -32.05 -17.07 -0.40
N ALA A 709 -32.35 -18.21 -1.02
CA ALA A 709 -31.76 -18.55 -2.32
C ALA A 709 -32.17 -17.56 -3.42
N LEU A 710 -33.44 -17.15 -3.46
CA LEU A 710 -33.95 -16.18 -4.43
C LEU A 710 -33.23 -14.82 -4.29
N ASP A 711 -33.12 -14.30 -3.06
CA ASP A 711 -32.42 -13.04 -2.76
C ASP A 711 -30.97 -13.08 -3.25
N LEU A 712 -30.24 -14.12 -2.84
CA LEU A 712 -28.83 -14.29 -3.20
C LEU A 712 -28.62 -14.47 -4.71
N PHE A 713 -29.47 -15.22 -5.42
CA PHE A 713 -29.38 -15.31 -6.88
C PHE A 713 -29.69 -13.98 -7.56
N THR A 714 -30.65 -13.21 -7.04
CA THR A 714 -31.01 -11.89 -7.58
C THR A 714 -29.83 -10.93 -7.48
N ARG A 715 -29.26 -10.80 -6.28
CA ARG A 715 -28.07 -9.98 -6.04
C ARG A 715 -26.89 -10.41 -6.92
N ALA A 716 -26.65 -11.72 -7.05
CA ALA A 716 -25.60 -12.22 -7.93
C ALA A 716 -25.86 -11.87 -9.41
N ALA A 717 -27.09 -12.03 -9.89
CA ALA A 717 -27.47 -11.72 -11.27
C ALA A 717 -27.37 -10.21 -11.58
N GLU A 718 -27.80 -9.35 -10.66
CA GLU A 718 -27.67 -7.89 -10.75
C GLU A 718 -26.20 -7.46 -10.74
N GLY A 719 -25.37 -8.10 -9.91
CA GLY A 719 -23.91 -7.92 -9.87
C GLY A 719 -23.16 -8.48 -11.09
N GLY A 720 -23.85 -9.06 -12.07
CA GLY A 720 -23.25 -9.51 -13.33
C GLY A 720 -22.87 -10.99 -13.39
N GLN A 721 -23.27 -11.81 -12.41
CA GLN A 721 -22.88 -13.22 -12.37
C GLN A 721 -23.47 -13.99 -13.59
N PRO A 722 -22.69 -14.84 -14.29
CA PRO A 722 -23.14 -15.46 -15.55
C PRO A 722 -24.26 -16.51 -15.41
N TYR A 723 -24.26 -17.30 -14.35
CA TYR A 723 -25.11 -18.49 -14.13
C TYR A 723 -26.35 -18.24 -13.26
N ALA A 724 -26.32 -17.22 -12.40
CA ALA A 724 -27.40 -16.83 -11.49
C ALA A 724 -28.70 -16.46 -12.24
N PRO A 725 -28.65 -15.74 -13.38
CA PRO A 725 -29.84 -15.52 -14.21
C PRO A 725 -30.52 -16.83 -14.62
N ALA A 726 -29.77 -17.86 -15.04
CA ALA A 726 -30.39 -19.12 -15.40
C ALA A 726 -31.01 -19.85 -14.20
N ASN A 727 -30.40 -19.72 -13.01
CA ASN A 727 -30.97 -20.23 -11.77
C ASN A 727 -32.30 -19.54 -11.41
N LEU A 728 -32.38 -18.22 -11.54
CA LEU A 728 -33.62 -17.44 -11.37
C LEU A 728 -34.67 -17.83 -12.42
N GLY A 729 -34.26 -17.92 -13.68
CA GLY A 729 -35.13 -18.32 -14.78
C GLY A 729 -35.78 -19.68 -14.53
N ARG A 730 -35.02 -20.65 -14.01
CA ARG A 730 -35.57 -21.94 -13.57
C ARG A 730 -36.52 -21.83 -12.38
N MET A 731 -36.23 -20.97 -11.38
CA MET A 731 -37.13 -20.77 -10.23
C MET A 731 -38.49 -20.20 -10.67
N TYR A 732 -38.48 -19.17 -11.53
CA TYR A 732 -39.71 -18.61 -12.11
C TYR A 732 -40.41 -19.55 -13.08
N ARG A 733 -39.67 -20.35 -13.86
CA ARG A 733 -40.28 -21.36 -14.74
C ARG A 733 -41.01 -22.44 -13.94
N ASP A 734 -40.37 -22.93 -12.88
CA ASP A 734 -40.83 -24.10 -12.13
C ASP A 734 -41.71 -23.73 -10.91
N GLY A 735 -41.85 -22.44 -10.58
CA GLY A 735 -42.59 -21.98 -9.41
C GLY A 735 -41.93 -22.37 -8.08
N VAL A 736 -40.60 -22.45 -8.04
CA VAL A 736 -39.84 -22.90 -6.86
C VAL A 736 -39.37 -21.69 -6.06
N GLY A 737 -39.96 -21.48 -4.88
CA GLY A 737 -39.63 -20.33 -4.01
C GLY A 737 -40.25 -19.01 -4.44
N VAL A 738 -40.87 -18.98 -5.62
CA VAL A 738 -41.58 -17.85 -6.23
C VAL A 738 -42.81 -18.36 -6.97
N ALA A 739 -43.79 -17.50 -7.22
CA ALA A 739 -44.87 -17.82 -8.15
C ALA A 739 -44.30 -18.05 -9.56
N ALA A 740 -44.85 -19.03 -10.28
CA ALA A 740 -44.41 -19.30 -11.64
C ALA A 740 -44.72 -18.09 -12.55
N ASP A 741 -43.72 -17.60 -13.26
CA ASP A 741 -43.82 -16.47 -14.19
C ASP A 741 -42.97 -16.72 -15.43
N LYS A 742 -43.66 -16.98 -16.55
CA LYS A 742 -43.00 -17.29 -17.82
C LYS A 742 -42.25 -16.09 -18.40
N ALA A 743 -42.75 -14.87 -18.21
CA ALA A 743 -42.11 -13.67 -18.75
C ALA A 743 -40.80 -13.38 -18.01
N GLU A 744 -40.81 -13.48 -16.68
CA GLU A 744 -39.57 -13.37 -15.89
C GLU A 744 -38.61 -14.53 -16.19
N ALA A 745 -39.11 -15.76 -16.34
CA ALA A 745 -38.28 -16.89 -16.74
C ALA A 745 -37.55 -16.63 -18.08
N LEU A 746 -38.27 -16.17 -19.10
CA LEU A 746 -37.69 -15.82 -20.40
C LEU A 746 -36.61 -14.75 -20.26
N LYS A 747 -36.93 -13.65 -19.60
CA LYS A 747 -36.01 -12.52 -19.36
C LYS A 747 -34.70 -12.99 -18.70
N TRP A 748 -34.78 -13.74 -17.60
CA TRP A 748 -33.60 -14.19 -16.88
C TRP A 748 -32.77 -15.24 -17.65
N LEU A 749 -33.42 -16.16 -18.37
CA LEU A 749 -32.73 -17.14 -19.22
C LEU A 749 -32.00 -16.47 -20.39
N GLU A 750 -32.60 -15.43 -21.00
CA GLU A 750 -31.97 -14.64 -22.06
C GLU A 750 -30.74 -13.89 -21.55
N ILE A 751 -30.83 -13.24 -20.37
CA ILE A 751 -29.68 -12.60 -19.72
C ILE A 751 -28.54 -13.60 -19.50
N GLY A 752 -28.85 -14.80 -18.99
CA GLY A 752 -27.84 -15.86 -18.80
C GLY A 752 -27.20 -16.30 -20.11
N ALA A 753 -28.00 -16.53 -21.15
CA ALA A 753 -27.53 -16.92 -22.48
C ALA A 753 -26.61 -15.86 -23.12
N GLU A 754 -26.96 -14.58 -22.98
CA GLU A 754 -26.15 -13.47 -23.47
C GLU A 754 -24.80 -13.37 -22.75
N ARG A 755 -24.79 -13.65 -21.44
CA ARG A 755 -23.59 -13.76 -20.61
C ARG A 755 -22.80 -15.06 -20.84
N GLY A 756 -23.22 -15.90 -21.78
CA GLY A 756 -22.49 -17.10 -22.17
C GLY A 756 -22.75 -18.33 -21.28
N ASP A 757 -23.83 -18.34 -20.50
CA ASP A 757 -24.26 -19.56 -19.81
C ASP A 757 -24.92 -20.55 -20.80
N TYR A 758 -24.30 -21.72 -20.93
CA TYR A 758 -24.84 -22.84 -21.69
C TYR A 758 -26.27 -23.19 -21.24
N TRP A 759 -26.51 -23.27 -19.93
CA TRP A 759 -27.79 -23.72 -19.40
C TRP A 759 -28.88 -22.68 -19.57
N GLY A 760 -28.56 -21.38 -19.42
CA GLY A 760 -29.44 -20.28 -19.80
C GLY A 760 -29.89 -20.37 -21.27
N ALA A 761 -28.93 -20.54 -22.19
CA ALA A 761 -29.25 -20.68 -23.62
C ALA A 761 -30.05 -21.96 -23.92
N PHE A 762 -29.70 -23.08 -23.28
CA PHE A 762 -30.41 -24.35 -23.45
C PHE A 762 -31.85 -24.29 -22.92
N ASP A 763 -32.05 -23.83 -21.69
CA ASP A 763 -33.38 -23.70 -21.07
C ASP A 763 -34.25 -22.70 -21.85
N ARG A 764 -33.66 -21.60 -22.36
CA ARG A 764 -34.35 -20.65 -23.23
C ARG A 764 -34.82 -21.28 -24.54
N ALA A 765 -33.99 -22.13 -25.14
CA ALA A 765 -34.31 -22.86 -26.36
C ALA A 765 -35.40 -23.90 -26.12
N LYS A 766 -35.34 -24.62 -24.99
CA LYS A 766 -36.37 -25.59 -24.59
C LYS A 766 -37.72 -24.93 -24.38
N LEU A 767 -37.77 -23.81 -23.67
CA LEU A 767 -39.02 -23.07 -23.46
C LEU A 767 -39.65 -22.62 -24.79
N ALA A 768 -38.85 -22.10 -25.73
CA ALA A 768 -39.31 -21.75 -27.07
C ALA A 768 -39.78 -22.96 -27.90
N LYS A 769 -39.12 -24.12 -27.74
CA LYS A 769 -39.51 -25.36 -28.42
C LYS A 769 -40.84 -25.90 -27.86
N ASP A 770 -40.99 -25.88 -26.54
CA ASP A 770 -42.14 -26.43 -25.83
C ASP A 770 -43.39 -25.54 -26.00
N ASP A 771 -43.20 -24.23 -26.23
CA ASP A 771 -44.22 -23.29 -26.70
C ASP A 771 -44.71 -23.55 -28.15
N GLY A 772 -44.09 -24.52 -28.84
CA GLY A 772 -44.01 -24.71 -30.29
C GLY A 772 -45.29 -25.03 -31.06
N VAL A 773 -46.35 -24.24 -30.90
CA VAL A 773 -47.46 -24.16 -31.86
C VAL A 773 -47.16 -23.13 -32.97
N ASP A 774 -46.21 -22.21 -32.74
CA ASP A 774 -45.84 -21.13 -33.66
C ASP A 774 -44.47 -21.37 -34.34
N PRO A 775 -44.37 -21.29 -35.70
CA PRO A 775 -43.12 -21.39 -36.44
C PRO A 775 -42.01 -20.44 -35.98
N ASP A 776 -42.33 -19.24 -35.48
CA ASP A 776 -41.30 -18.30 -35.01
C ASP A 776 -40.66 -18.74 -33.69
N SER A 777 -41.42 -19.41 -32.82
CA SER A 777 -40.90 -20.01 -31.58
C SER A 777 -39.86 -21.12 -31.87
N ILE A 778 -40.07 -21.93 -32.91
CA ILE A 778 -39.10 -22.95 -33.34
C ILE A 778 -37.82 -22.33 -33.93
N VAL A 779 -37.92 -21.16 -34.58
CA VAL A 779 -36.75 -20.40 -35.07
C VAL A 779 -35.93 -19.89 -33.89
N ILE A 780 -36.60 -19.39 -32.84
CA ILE A 780 -35.94 -18.97 -31.60
C ILE A 780 -35.23 -20.16 -30.94
N ALA A 781 -35.87 -21.32 -30.86
CA ALA A 781 -35.25 -22.53 -30.34
C ALA A 781 -33.98 -22.92 -31.12
N ALA A 782 -34.01 -22.84 -32.45
CA ALA A 782 -32.83 -23.11 -33.29
C ALA A 782 -31.68 -22.12 -33.00
N ARG A 783 -31.97 -20.83 -32.80
CA ARG A 783 -30.97 -19.82 -32.46
C ARG A 783 -30.31 -20.11 -31.11
N TYR A 784 -31.12 -20.38 -30.09
CA TYR A 784 -30.61 -20.58 -28.73
C TYR A 784 -29.93 -21.94 -28.52
N PHE A 785 -30.35 -23.03 -29.19
CA PHE A 785 -29.57 -24.27 -29.17
C PHE A 785 -28.22 -24.12 -29.89
N ALA A 786 -28.18 -23.38 -31.01
CA ALA A 786 -26.92 -23.07 -31.67
C ALA A 786 -26.01 -22.20 -30.79
N LEU A 787 -26.57 -21.22 -30.09
CA LEU A 787 -25.85 -20.39 -29.11
C LEU A 787 -25.33 -21.23 -27.94
N ALA A 788 -26.16 -22.09 -27.35
CA ALA A 788 -25.75 -23.00 -26.28
C ALA A 788 -24.53 -23.83 -26.71
N MET A 789 -24.55 -24.41 -27.90
CA MET A 789 -23.40 -25.12 -28.46
C MET A 789 -22.19 -24.20 -28.71
N ALA A 790 -22.40 -22.96 -29.13
CA ALA A 790 -21.32 -22.00 -29.36
C ALA A 790 -20.60 -21.59 -28.06
N VAL A 791 -21.32 -21.52 -26.95
CA VAL A 791 -20.79 -21.17 -25.62
C VAL A 791 -20.53 -22.40 -24.73
N ASN A 792 -20.67 -23.61 -25.27
CA ASN A 792 -20.43 -24.84 -24.52
C ASN A 792 -18.93 -25.01 -24.21
N ARG A 793 -18.56 -24.80 -22.94
CA ARG A 793 -17.18 -24.89 -22.47
C ARG A 793 -16.86 -26.29 -21.94
N PRO A 794 -15.68 -26.86 -22.23
CA PRO A 794 -15.24 -28.10 -21.61
C PRO A 794 -15.24 -27.98 -20.08
N GLY A 795 -15.86 -28.95 -19.40
CA GLY A 795 -15.89 -29.02 -17.93
C GLY A 795 -17.04 -28.27 -17.25
N SER A 796 -17.46 -27.09 -17.74
CA SER A 796 -18.55 -26.31 -17.14
C SER A 796 -19.85 -26.30 -17.94
N GLY A 797 -19.80 -26.61 -19.24
CA GLY A 797 -20.98 -26.79 -20.06
C GLY A 797 -21.49 -28.25 -20.05
N ASP A 798 -22.31 -28.61 -21.03
CA ASP A 798 -22.88 -29.97 -21.11
C ASP A 798 -21.96 -30.92 -21.88
N PRO A 799 -21.34 -31.91 -21.22
CA PRO A 799 -20.47 -32.89 -21.89
C PRO A 799 -21.24 -33.79 -22.85
N LYS A 800 -22.57 -33.91 -22.70
CA LYS A 800 -23.42 -34.75 -23.57
C LYS A 800 -23.86 -34.03 -24.83
N ASN A 801 -23.60 -32.72 -24.96
CA ASN A 801 -24.02 -31.89 -26.09
C ASN A 801 -25.52 -32.03 -26.39
N GLN A 802 -26.40 -32.01 -25.37
CA GLN A 802 -27.84 -32.16 -25.56
C GLN A 802 -28.41 -31.08 -26.49
N ALA A 803 -27.90 -29.85 -26.41
CA ALA A 803 -28.29 -28.77 -27.33
C ALA A 803 -28.07 -29.15 -28.81
N LEU A 804 -27.00 -29.88 -29.14
CA LEU A 804 -26.74 -30.33 -30.50
C LEU A 804 -27.75 -31.40 -30.95
N ALA A 805 -28.13 -32.32 -30.06
CA ALA A 805 -29.13 -33.33 -30.35
C ALA A 805 -30.50 -32.68 -30.61
N GLU A 806 -30.89 -31.73 -29.76
CA GLU A 806 -32.12 -30.96 -29.90
C GLU A 806 -32.11 -30.11 -31.18
N LEU A 807 -31.00 -29.42 -31.49
CA LEU A 807 -30.85 -28.64 -32.72
C LEU A 807 -31.00 -29.51 -33.97
N LYS A 808 -30.41 -30.71 -33.98
CA LYS A 808 -30.52 -31.65 -35.10
C LYS A 808 -31.97 -32.06 -35.37
N ALA A 809 -32.78 -32.20 -34.32
CA ALA A 809 -34.17 -32.61 -34.41
C ALA A 809 -35.12 -31.49 -34.92
N LEU A 810 -34.66 -30.23 -34.98
CA LEU A 810 -35.50 -29.12 -35.46
C LEU A 810 -35.64 -29.12 -37.00
N PRO A 811 -36.77 -28.63 -37.55
CA PRO A 811 -36.99 -28.52 -38.98
C PRO A 811 -35.94 -27.64 -39.69
N ASP A 812 -35.51 -28.06 -40.88
CA ASP A 812 -34.53 -27.31 -41.69
C ASP A 812 -35.02 -25.91 -42.08
N ALA A 813 -36.32 -25.71 -42.25
CA ALA A 813 -36.89 -24.40 -42.56
C ALA A 813 -36.62 -23.39 -41.42
N ALA A 814 -36.82 -23.79 -40.16
CA ALA A 814 -36.55 -22.94 -39.01
C ALA A 814 -35.04 -22.67 -38.85
N LYS A 815 -34.21 -23.69 -39.07
CA LYS A 815 -32.74 -23.57 -39.04
C LYS A 815 -32.22 -22.61 -40.11
N LYS A 816 -32.73 -22.65 -41.34
CA LYS A 816 -32.38 -21.69 -42.41
C LYS A 816 -32.79 -20.26 -42.08
N LYS A 817 -33.98 -20.07 -41.48
CA LYS A 817 -34.42 -18.73 -41.03
C LYS A 817 -33.52 -18.20 -39.90
N ALA A 818 -33.16 -19.05 -38.94
CA ALA A 818 -32.20 -18.72 -37.89
C ALA A 818 -30.80 -18.38 -38.45
N GLU A 819 -30.35 -19.10 -39.48
CA GLU A 819 -29.09 -18.83 -40.18
C GLU A 819 -29.10 -17.44 -40.82
N GLY A 820 -30.20 -17.12 -41.53
CA GLY A 820 -30.39 -15.80 -42.12
C GLY A 820 -30.33 -14.69 -41.09
N ILE A 821 -30.96 -14.87 -39.92
CA ILE A 821 -30.91 -13.90 -38.82
C ILE A 821 -29.47 -13.69 -38.35
N PHE A 822 -28.73 -14.73 -37.98
CA PHE A 822 -27.34 -14.58 -37.55
C PHE A 822 -26.44 -13.95 -38.63
N ALA A 823 -26.65 -14.29 -39.90
CA ALA A 823 -25.89 -13.73 -41.01
C ALA A 823 -26.08 -12.21 -41.11
N THR A 824 -27.27 -11.67 -40.83
CA THR A 824 -27.49 -10.20 -40.83
C THR A 824 -26.70 -9.46 -39.75
N GLU A 825 -26.27 -10.16 -38.69
CA GLU A 825 -25.48 -9.57 -37.61
C GLU A 825 -23.97 -9.49 -37.96
N LEU A 826 -23.53 -10.14 -39.05
CA LEU A 826 -22.14 -10.23 -39.49
C LEU A 826 -21.94 -9.57 -40.86
N THR A 827 -20.80 -8.90 -41.05
CA THR A 827 -20.39 -8.36 -42.35
C THR A 827 -20.03 -9.50 -43.32
N ALA A 828 -20.05 -9.23 -44.62
CA ALA A 828 -19.67 -10.22 -45.63
C ALA A 828 -18.25 -10.77 -45.43
N GLN A 829 -17.32 -9.93 -44.97
CA GLN A 829 -15.94 -10.33 -44.70
C GLN A 829 -15.85 -11.26 -43.48
N GLU A 830 -16.56 -10.95 -42.40
CA GLU A 830 -16.65 -11.81 -41.20
C GLU A 830 -17.25 -13.18 -41.54
N GLN A 831 -18.32 -13.20 -42.35
CA GLN A 831 -18.94 -14.46 -42.79
C GLN A 831 -18.02 -15.31 -43.67
N LYS A 832 -17.20 -14.68 -44.52
CA LYS A 832 -16.23 -15.34 -45.40
C LYS A 832 -15.01 -15.87 -44.62
N ALA A 833 -14.67 -15.24 -43.49
CA ALA A 833 -13.60 -15.70 -42.61
C ALA A 833 -13.98 -16.95 -41.80
N LEU A 834 -15.27 -17.31 -41.73
CA LEU A 834 -15.70 -18.54 -41.04
C LEU A 834 -15.22 -19.79 -41.78
N PRO A 835 -14.80 -20.84 -41.05
CA PRO A 835 -14.44 -22.12 -41.66
C PRO A 835 -15.59 -22.67 -42.52
N LYS A 836 -15.26 -23.45 -43.55
CA LYS A 836 -16.30 -24.16 -44.33
C LYS A 836 -17.11 -25.08 -43.41
N ALA A 837 -18.42 -24.85 -43.33
CA ALA A 837 -19.33 -25.67 -42.55
C ALA A 837 -19.58 -27.02 -43.24
N LYS A 838 -19.65 -28.10 -42.45
CA LYS A 838 -19.91 -29.46 -42.96
C LYS A 838 -21.41 -29.77 -43.01
N SER A 839 -22.23 -28.99 -42.30
CA SER A 839 -23.68 -29.13 -42.24
C SER A 839 -24.34 -27.78 -41.91
N LEU A 840 -25.68 -27.70 -42.07
CA LEU A 840 -26.47 -26.53 -41.65
C LEU A 840 -26.35 -26.26 -40.13
N ASN A 841 -26.25 -27.32 -39.31
CA ASN A 841 -26.07 -27.18 -37.87
C ASN A 841 -24.68 -26.61 -37.54
N ASP A 842 -23.63 -27.09 -38.21
CA ASP A 842 -22.28 -26.55 -38.01
C ASP A 842 -22.21 -25.08 -38.43
N ARG A 843 -22.90 -24.73 -39.53
CA ARG A 843 -23.00 -23.35 -40.01
C ARG A 843 -23.68 -22.45 -38.99
N LEU A 844 -24.81 -22.90 -38.42
CA LEU A 844 -25.52 -22.19 -37.37
C LEU A 844 -24.66 -21.98 -36.12
N ILE A 845 -23.96 -23.02 -35.65
CA ILE A 845 -23.09 -22.91 -34.46
C ILE A 845 -21.93 -21.96 -34.72
N GLN A 846 -21.31 -22.02 -35.91
CA GLN A 846 -20.24 -21.09 -36.30
C GLN A 846 -20.73 -19.64 -36.35
N LEU A 847 -21.91 -19.41 -36.93
CA LEU A 847 -22.52 -18.09 -36.99
C LEU A 847 -22.90 -17.59 -35.60
N ALA A 848 -23.56 -18.42 -34.78
CA ALA A 848 -23.89 -18.09 -33.40
C ALA A 848 -22.63 -17.74 -32.60
N LYS A 849 -21.55 -18.51 -32.74
CA LYS A 849 -20.26 -18.22 -32.12
C LYS A 849 -19.67 -16.92 -32.63
N ALA A 850 -19.67 -16.70 -33.95
CA ALA A 850 -19.11 -15.49 -34.55
C ALA A 850 -19.90 -14.24 -34.16
N THR A 851 -21.23 -14.31 -34.13
CA THR A 851 -22.11 -13.24 -33.66
C THR A 851 -21.88 -12.98 -32.17
N TRP A 852 -21.82 -14.03 -31.35
CA TRP A 852 -21.52 -13.89 -29.93
C TRP A 852 -20.16 -13.25 -29.70
N VAL A 853 -19.10 -13.71 -30.41
CA VAL A 853 -17.76 -13.13 -30.37
C VAL A 853 -17.71 -11.70 -30.93
N LYS A 854 -18.47 -11.38 -31.98
CA LYS A 854 -18.54 -10.02 -32.57
C LYS A 854 -19.19 -9.02 -31.63
N ARG A 855 -20.19 -9.45 -30.87
CA ARG A 855 -20.73 -8.67 -29.74
C ARG A 855 -19.66 -8.41 -28.66
N ASN A 856 -18.48 -9.02 -28.83
CA ASN A 856 -17.24 -8.81 -28.12
C ASN A 856 -17.45 -8.93 -26.61
N PRO A 857 -17.84 -10.15 -26.18
CA PRO A 857 -18.13 -10.41 -24.79
C PRO A 857 -16.80 -10.29 -24.06
N ARG A 858 -16.82 -9.49 -23.00
CA ARG A 858 -15.65 -9.16 -22.19
C ARG A 858 -15.04 -10.43 -21.59
N TYR A 859 -13.99 -10.98 -22.21
CA TYR A 859 -13.38 -12.25 -21.77
C TYR A 859 -12.80 -12.15 -20.35
N ASP A 860 -12.43 -10.96 -19.92
CA ASP A 860 -12.00 -10.64 -18.57
C ASP A 860 -13.14 -10.79 -17.53
N LEU A 861 -14.39 -10.99 -17.97
CA LEU A 861 -15.51 -11.37 -17.12
C LEU A 861 -15.74 -12.88 -16.98
N PHE A 862 -15.10 -13.72 -17.81
CA PHE A 862 -15.55 -15.10 -18.01
C PHE A 862 -14.50 -16.20 -17.96
#